data_AF-A0A9E0N8K5-F1
#
_entry.id   AF-A0A9E0N8K5-F1
#
_cell.length_a   1.000
_cell.length_b   1.000
_cell.length_c   1.000
_cell.angle_alpha   90.00
_cell.angle_beta   90.00
_cell.angle_gamma   90.00
#
_symmetry.space_group_name_H-M   'P 1'
#
loop_
_entity.id
_entity.type
_entity.pdbx_description
1 polymer ?
#
loop_
_entity_poly.entity_id
_entity_poly.type
_entity_poly.pdbx_seq_one_letter_code
_entity_poly.pdbx_strand_id
1 'polypeptide(L)'
;MDERWFPLARWLGRALGPGVVHDVGRALALLGGGSAGYAVAELALTLRAYPGPVDVATALRVAAVVAALAALVFFALAALSTAGLIGLHGARALAGRPARALLPGPPPVDRDAPGPARLWAALAVGLLAVGVLQRWAVYVGVNYREQQLAAALIAVVAVALAPVVLGLVRAATRLTAAAAAATAPMLGAASPLGRWLPAYLALWATALGGLAGLAAAMPQIRAIAPWRPLLALMFFGLGAGTAYASAGRWRERRRGLAAAPPRGGARRAGLALVALAPAGLVPLALLHFGADARTRSVVVNGSPTLARLVAVVRRLNDFDGDGFGSLLGENDCRPFDPRINPLARDLPDNGVDENCNGRDFSMRDLARPAGPGLPVPEAFRQPWNILYITIDTVRYDHTTFGGYAAGPKKRDTTPNLARLVDRSTSFTFAQAPSAGTMGSMPALLTSKFFHSGVALEVAGVKPGMPPRLRPENVLISEVMKQAGYATGAITSHEYFADWGMQQGFDSYDNTIGSKPDPFKVTSHLLTDRSLAWISRQQGRKWFLWVHYLDPHGRYVEHPDHVSYGASEEDLYDGELAYTDLHLGRLLTELARLPGGERTVIVITSDHGDAFGEHGFINHGQALYRELLHVPLIVHVPDNPPRLVGGAVSGIDAVPTIAHLAGVDLDRLEIDGKRVTFEGKSLVPQIFYGQEEPERAVFAETNFPQPLRAAVTSAYKVIYNLKNNLTEAYDLKADPWEKSNLGHRLPPGALAVREQLDLWLDRVLFARDPVFNQAAEKMAEVLLPAAVAPPVPAARAPIDGGNLVVVGLGLGVGTGPLVPPGRGENLDVRVYLDVQGRPSGPLRMQLLAWPVAAGADPHAPVPATQQRHVQRTPLRVSADGMFPADRWKRGDHIRERFAITIPADWPTTDVAFGLVVADGAGKVIVAQGAGASADGQSTVVGTIPLRPVAPEPGTPGPVPPGSGAGSAGPGSPTR
;
A
#
# COMPACT_ATOMS: atom_id res chain seq x y z
N MET A 1 23.90 50.73 -30.58
CA MET A 1 22.70 49.86 -30.42
C MET A 1 21.51 50.76 -30.71
N ASP A 2 20.59 50.36 -31.60
CA ASP A 2 19.43 51.19 -31.96
C ASP A 2 18.28 50.89 -30.98
N GLU A 3 17.81 51.92 -30.29
CA GLU A 3 17.07 51.89 -29.01
C GLU A 3 15.57 51.55 -29.13
N ARG A 4 15.13 51.01 -30.26
CA ARG A 4 13.71 51.08 -30.65
C ARG A 4 12.82 49.93 -30.15
N TRP A 5 13.37 48.80 -29.68
CA TRP A 5 12.61 47.54 -29.60
C TRP A 5 12.21 46.99 -28.21
N PHE A 6 12.61 47.57 -27.07
CA PHE A 6 12.14 47.10 -25.75
C PHE A 6 11.70 48.26 -24.83
N PRO A 7 10.38 48.47 -24.63
CA PRO A 7 9.84 49.51 -23.75
C PRO A 7 10.33 49.39 -22.29
N LEU A 8 10.43 48.16 -21.77
CA LEU A 8 10.83 47.88 -20.39
C LEU A 8 12.31 48.20 -20.12
N ALA A 9 13.22 47.86 -21.04
CA ALA A 9 14.64 48.17 -20.91
C ALA A 9 14.90 49.69 -20.99
N ARG A 10 14.13 50.41 -21.82
CA ARG A 10 14.12 51.87 -21.86
C ARG A 10 13.58 52.50 -20.59
N TRP A 11 12.56 51.90 -19.97
CA TRP A 11 12.02 52.38 -18.70
C TRP A 11 12.99 52.13 -17.54
N LEU A 12 13.51 50.91 -17.39
CA LEU A 12 14.49 50.55 -16.36
C LEU A 12 15.79 51.36 -16.48
N GLY A 13 16.32 51.49 -17.70
CA GLY A 13 17.54 52.29 -17.95
C GLY A 13 17.34 53.78 -17.66
N ARG A 14 16.15 54.33 -17.92
CA ARG A 14 15.82 55.74 -17.62
C ARG A 14 15.47 55.98 -16.14
N ALA A 15 14.79 55.03 -15.49
CA ALA A 15 14.33 55.17 -14.11
C ALA A 15 15.40 54.82 -13.06
N LEU A 16 16.25 53.84 -13.34
CA LEU A 16 17.21 53.27 -12.38
C LEU A 16 18.68 53.40 -12.84
N GLY A 17 18.91 53.94 -14.03
CA GLY A 17 20.23 54.16 -14.62
C GLY A 17 20.72 53.02 -15.54
N PRO A 18 21.64 53.32 -16.47
CA PRO A 18 22.11 52.36 -17.48
C PRO A 18 22.88 51.16 -16.88
N GLY A 19 23.40 51.30 -15.66
CA GLY A 19 24.09 50.23 -14.94
C GLY A 19 23.23 49.00 -14.63
N VAL A 20 21.91 49.18 -14.42
CA VAL A 20 20.97 48.09 -14.13
C VAL A 20 20.90 47.09 -15.28
N VAL A 21 20.77 47.60 -16.50
CA VAL A 21 20.64 46.77 -17.71
C VAL A 21 21.90 45.95 -17.94
N HIS A 22 23.07 46.55 -17.73
CA HIS A 22 24.36 45.89 -17.87
C HIS A 22 24.59 44.81 -16.78
N ASP A 23 24.19 45.09 -15.55
CA ASP A 23 24.31 44.19 -14.41
C ASP A 23 23.37 42.98 -14.51
N VAL A 24 22.11 43.21 -14.90
CA VAL A 24 21.14 42.15 -15.20
C VAL A 24 21.66 41.28 -16.35
N GLY A 25 22.15 41.87 -17.44
CA GLY A 25 22.71 41.12 -18.58
C GLY A 25 23.90 40.22 -18.20
N ARG A 26 24.80 40.67 -17.32
CA ARG A 26 25.92 39.86 -16.83
C ARG A 26 25.47 38.72 -15.91
N ALA A 27 24.52 38.97 -15.02
CA ALA A 27 23.97 37.95 -14.14
C ALA A 27 23.29 36.83 -14.95
N LEU A 28 22.48 37.18 -15.94
CA LEU A 28 21.81 36.22 -16.82
C LEU A 28 22.81 35.36 -17.62
N ALA A 29 23.91 35.95 -18.12
CA ALA A 29 24.92 35.20 -18.86
C ALA A 29 25.66 34.16 -17.99
N LEU A 30 26.00 34.53 -16.75
CA LEU A 30 26.64 33.64 -15.78
C LEU A 30 25.70 32.52 -15.32
N LEU A 31 24.44 32.85 -15.03
CA LEU A 31 23.39 31.90 -14.70
C LEU A 31 23.17 30.89 -15.84
N GLY A 32 23.20 31.34 -17.10
CA GLY A 32 23.00 30.48 -18.26
C GLY A 32 24.13 29.46 -18.41
N GLY A 33 25.38 29.90 -18.28
CA GLY A 33 26.54 29.00 -18.28
C GLY A 33 26.54 28.01 -17.12
N GLY A 34 26.22 28.47 -15.90
CA GLY A 34 26.12 27.61 -14.71
C GLY A 34 25.03 26.56 -14.84
N SER A 35 23.85 26.93 -15.37
CA SER A 35 22.72 26.01 -15.52
C SER A 35 22.97 24.97 -16.61
N ALA A 36 23.65 25.33 -17.71
CA ALA A 36 24.08 24.38 -18.73
C ALA A 36 25.12 23.39 -18.18
N GLY A 37 26.09 23.87 -17.40
CA GLY A 37 27.06 23.00 -16.72
C GLY A 37 26.41 22.04 -15.71
N TYR A 38 25.45 22.54 -14.94
CA TYR A 38 24.62 21.71 -14.04
C TYR A 38 23.87 20.61 -14.81
N ALA A 39 23.20 20.95 -15.92
CA ALA A 39 22.46 19.99 -16.72
C ALA A 39 23.34 18.84 -17.24
N VAL A 40 24.54 19.16 -17.75
CA VAL A 40 25.48 18.14 -18.25
C VAL A 40 25.97 17.23 -17.11
N ALA A 41 26.31 17.80 -15.97
CA ALA A 41 26.76 17.03 -14.81
C ALA A 41 25.64 16.14 -14.26
N GLU A 42 24.43 16.67 -14.12
CA GLU A 42 23.25 15.95 -13.64
C GLU A 42 22.88 14.79 -14.58
N LEU A 43 22.90 15.00 -15.90
CA LEU A 43 22.68 13.95 -16.89
C LEU A 43 23.71 12.83 -16.74
N ALA A 44 25.00 13.17 -16.69
CA ALA A 44 26.07 12.18 -16.57
C ALA A 44 25.99 11.37 -15.28
N LEU A 45 25.69 12.03 -14.14
CA LEU A 45 25.52 11.35 -12.85
C LEU A 45 24.25 10.50 -12.81
N THR A 46 23.16 10.95 -13.43
CA THR A 46 21.89 10.20 -13.52
C THR A 46 22.08 8.90 -14.30
N LEU A 47 22.68 8.98 -15.49
CA LEU A 47 22.93 7.82 -16.33
C LEU A 47 23.91 6.82 -15.70
N ARG A 48 24.89 7.30 -14.92
CA ARG A 48 25.84 6.43 -14.20
C ARG A 48 25.26 5.79 -12.95
N ALA A 49 24.34 6.47 -12.27
CA ALA A 49 23.72 5.96 -11.05
C ALA A 49 22.57 4.99 -11.32
N TYR A 50 22.00 5.01 -12.53
CA TYR A 50 20.90 4.12 -12.89
C TYR A 50 21.41 2.68 -13.11
N PRO A 51 20.85 1.66 -12.42
CA PRO A 51 21.38 0.30 -12.44
C PRO A 51 21.07 -0.48 -13.74
N GLY A 52 20.13 0.01 -14.56
CA GLY A 52 19.67 -0.69 -15.77
C GLY A 52 20.34 -0.21 -17.07
N PRO A 53 20.23 -0.99 -18.16
CA PRO A 53 20.71 -0.58 -19.48
C PRO A 53 19.87 0.60 -20.02
N VAL A 54 20.54 1.65 -20.46
CA VAL A 54 19.91 2.83 -21.07
C VAL A 54 20.27 2.88 -22.55
N ASP A 55 19.28 2.74 -23.43
CA ASP A 55 19.49 2.92 -24.87
C ASP A 55 19.65 4.40 -25.25
N VAL A 56 20.15 4.65 -26.45
CA VAL A 56 20.44 6.01 -26.94
C VAL A 56 19.18 6.88 -26.97
N ALA A 57 18.03 6.32 -27.37
CA ALA A 57 16.78 7.06 -27.43
C ALA A 57 16.34 7.54 -26.04
N THR A 58 16.41 6.66 -25.04
CA THR A 58 16.12 6.97 -23.63
C THR A 58 17.12 7.99 -23.10
N ALA A 59 18.41 7.85 -23.37
CA ALA A 59 19.42 8.81 -22.94
C ALA A 59 19.16 10.22 -23.53
N LEU A 60 18.75 10.32 -24.78
CA LEU A 60 18.38 11.59 -25.43
C LEU A 60 17.12 12.21 -24.80
N ARG A 61 16.12 11.39 -24.46
CA ARG A 61 14.91 11.85 -23.75
C ARG A 61 15.24 12.35 -22.35
N VAL A 62 16.04 11.61 -21.59
CA VAL A 62 16.53 12.03 -20.27
C VAL A 62 17.31 13.34 -20.39
N ALA A 63 18.18 13.48 -21.41
CA ALA A 63 18.90 14.72 -21.67
C ALA A 63 17.97 15.91 -21.93
N ALA A 64 16.89 15.71 -22.71
CA ALA A 64 15.88 16.74 -22.95
C ALA A 64 15.14 17.15 -21.67
N VAL A 65 14.80 16.18 -20.81
CA VAL A 65 14.14 16.43 -19.51
C VAL A 65 15.06 17.17 -18.57
N VAL A 66 16.32 16.72 -18.42
CA VAL A 66 17.33 17.40 -17.59
C VAL A 66 17.56 18.83 -18.09
N ALA A 67 17.63 19.04 -19.41
CA ALA A 67 17.77 20.37 -19.99
C ALA A 67 16.55 21.26 -19.70
N ALA A 68 15.33 20.73 -19.83
CA ALA A 68 14.10 21.45 -19.53
C ALA A 68 13.97 21.84 -18.05
N LEU A 69 14.31 20.91 -17.15
CA LEU A 69 14.32 21.14 -15.71
C LEU A 69 15.42 22.13 -15.29
N ALA A 70 16.62 22.03 -15.88
CA ALA A 70 17.68 23.02 -15.67
C ALA A 70 17.31 24.40 -16.21
N ALA A 71 16.55 24.46 -17.31
CA ALA A 71 16.00 25.71 -17.82
C ALA A 71 15.00 26.33 -16.82
N LEU A 72 14.09 25.54 -16.23
CA LEU A 72 13.18 26.03 -15.19
C LEU A 72 13.93 26.63 -13.99
N VAL A 73 14.96 25.92 -13.49
CA VAL A 73 15.81 26.42 -12.40
C VAL A 73 16.53 27.71 -12.82
N PHE A 74 17.06 27.77 -14.05
CA PHE A 74 17.66 28.98 -14.60
C PHE A 74 16.69 30.16 -14.59
N PHE A 75 15.45 29.99 -15.09
CA PHE A 75 14.47 31.09 -15.15
C PHE A 75 14.04 31.55 -13.77
N ALA A 76 13.84 30.63 -12.82
CA ALA A 76 13.54 31.00 -11.44
C ALA A 76 14.66 31.83 -10.81
N LEU A 77 15.92 31.38 -10.95
CA LEU A 77 17.09 32.11 -10.44
C LEU A 77 17.32 33.44 -11.18
N ALA A 78 17.05 33.48 -12.49
CA ALA A 78 17.13 34.67 -13.32
C ALA A 78 16.08 35.72 -12.89
N ALA A 79 14.85 35.31 -12.64
CA ALA A 79 13.78 36.18 -12.16
C ALA A 79 14.11 36.75 -10.78
N LEU A 80 14.52 35.91 -9.83
CA LEU A 80 14.94 36.32 -8.49
C LEU A 80 16.14 37.28 -8.53
N SER A 81 17.16 36.96 -9.33
CA SER A 81 18.36 37.80 -9.49
C SER A 81 18.02 39.14 -10.13
N THR A 82 17.13 39.14 -11.12
CA THR A 82 16.67 40.37 -11.80
C THR A 82 15.87 41.24 -10.84
N ALA A 83 14.91 40.67 -10.11
CA ALA A 83 14.12 41.38 -9.10
C ALA A 83 15.01 41.95 -7.98
N GLY A 84 15.96 41.17 -7.47
CA GLY A 84 16.92 41.62 -6.45
C GLY A 84 17.82 42.76 -6.93
N LEU A 85 18.30 42.69 -8.18
CA LEU A 85 19.11 43.76 -8.80
C LEU A 85 18.29 45.02 -9.05
N ILE A 86 17.06 44.90 -9.54
CA ILE A 86 16.14 46.04 -9.74
C ILE A 86 15.83 46.69 -8.39
N GLY A 87 15.50 45.90 -7.35
CA GLY A 87 15.23 46.41 -6.00
C GLY A 87 16.44 47.12 -5.40
N LEU A 88 17.65 46.58 -5.58
CA LEU A 88 18.87 47.20 -5.09
C LEU A 88 19.18 48.52 -5.81
N HIS A 89 19.05 48.55 -7.14
CA HIS A 89 19.25 49.78 -7.91
C HIS A 89 18.14 50.81 -7.64
N GLY A 90 16.91 50.37 -7.38
CA GLY A 90 15.81 51.20 -6.88
C GLY A 90 16.11 51.84 -5.54
N ALA A 91 16.59 51.05 -4.57
CA ALA A 91 17.01 51.55 -3.27
C ALA A 91 18.16 52.57 -3.39
N ARG A 92 19.12 52.34 -4.28
CA ARG A 92 20.21 53.29 -4.57
C ARG A 92 19.72 54.58 -5.24
N ALA A 93 18.80 54.47 -6.19
CA ALA A 93 18.21 55.62 -6.87
C ALA A 93 17.37 56.48 -5.89
N LEU A 94 16.66 55.84 -4.95
CA LEU A 94 15.93 56.51 -3.89
C LEU A 94 16.86 57.15 -2.86
N ALA A 95 17.94 56.47 -2.46
CA ALA A 95 18.95 57.01 -1.55
C ALA A 95 19.80 58.13 -2.17
N GLY A 96 19.89 58.20 -3.50
CA GLY A 96 20.59 59.24 -4.25
C GLY A 96 19.74 60.47 -4.62
N ARG A 97 18.43 60.48 -4.32
CA ARG A 97 17.61 61.69 -4.45
C ARG A 97 17.97 62.63 -3.30
N PRO A 98 18.36 63.89 -3.55
CA PRO A 98 18.65 64.81 -2.45
C PRO A 98 17.36 65.01 -1.65
N ALA A 99 17.35 64.54 -0.40
CA ALA A 99 16.45 65.12 0.60
C ALA A 99 16.81 66.60 0.65
N ARG A 100 15.96 67.46 0.05
CA ARG A 100 16.03 68.91 0.23
C ARG A 100 15.67 69.20 1.69
N ALA A 101 16.67 69.08 2.56
CA ALA A 101 16.90 69.87 3.77
C ALA A 101 17.86 69.12 4.69
N LEU A 102 18.99 69.77 4.99
CA LEU A 102 19.82 69.59 6.19
C LEU A 102 20.46 68.20 6.38
N LEU A 103 21.67 67.99 5.82
CA LEU A 103 22.83 67.28 6.40
C LEU A 103 23.96 67.16 5.33
N PRO A 104 25.26 67.18 5.72
CA PRO A 104 26.38 67.11 4.78
C PRO A 104 26.42 65.74 4.06
N GLY A 105 26.68 65.76 2.76
CA GLY A 105 26.50 64.62 1.85
C GLY A 105 27.33 63.38 2.17
N PRO A 106 26.88 62.18 1.77
CA PRO A 106 27.59 60.94 2.03
C PRO A 106 28.88 60.84 1.19
N PRO A 107 29.90 60.09 1.65
CA PRO A 107 31.13 59.90 0.89
C PRO A 107 30.85 59.11 -0.41
N PRO A 108 31.68 59.28 -1.46
CA PRO A 108 31.49 58.59 -2.72
C PRO A 108 31.61 57.08 -2.51
N VAL A 109 30.55 56.36 -2.90
CA VAL A 109 30.58 54.89 -2.94
C VAL A 109 31.52 54.49 -4.08
N ASP A 110 32.59 53.79 -3.71
CA ASP A 110 33.60 53.23 -4.60
C ASP A 110 32.95 52.45 -5.77
N ARG A 111 33.28 52.84 -7.01
CA ARG A 111 32.76 52.24 -8.24
C ARG A 111 33.41 50.88 -8.54
N ASP A 112 34.50 50.54 -7.84
CA ASP A 112 35.27 49.31 -8.07
C ASP A 112 34.94 48.17 -7.08
N ALA A 113 34.03 48.39 -6.13
CA ALA A 113 33.50 47.30 -5.30
C ALA A 113 32.86 46.23 -6.21
N PRO A 114 33.11 44.91 -5.97
CA PRO A 114 32.57 43.84 -6.81
C PRO A 114 31.08 44.04 -6.96
N GLY A 115 30.65 44.41 -8.18
CA GLY A 115 29.31 44.89 -8.42
C GLY A 115 28.28 43.88 -7.87
N PRO A 116 27.16 44.33 -7.29
CA PRO A 116 26.15 43.45 -6.72
C PRO A 116 25.67 42.35 -7.67
N ALA A 117 25.75 42.56 -8.99
CA ALA A 117 25.54 41.54 -10.01
C ALA A 117 26.52 40.36 -9.94
N ARG A 118 27.81 40.61 -9.66
CA ARG A 118 28.81 39.54 -9.47
C ARG A 118 28.54 38.75 -8.20
N LEU A 119 28.06 39.40 -7.14
CA LEU A 119 27.70 38.74 -5.88
C LEU A 119 26.47 37.84 -6.07
N TRP A 120 25.37 38.35 -6.66
CA TRP A 120 24.16 37.58 -6.94
C TRP A 120 24.40 36.43 -7.94
N ALA A 121 25.22 36.66 -8.95
CA ALA A 121 25.60 35.60 -9.89
C ALA A 121 26.50 34.53 -9.24
N ALA A 122 27.47 34.94 -8.41
CA ALA A 122 28.32 34.00 -7.67
C ALA A 122 27.52 33.16 -6.65
N LEU A 123 26.54 33.78 -5.99
CA LEU A 123 25.57 33.12 -5.12
C LEU A 123 24.81 32.01 -5.83
N ALA A 124 24.25 32.32 -7.01
CA ALA A 124 23.47 31.36 -7.77
C ALA A 124 24.33 30.24 -8.37
N VAL A 125 25.53 30.56 -8.89
CA VAL A 125 26.50 29.55 -9.36
C VAL A 125 26.98 28.67 -8.20
N GLY A 126 27.14 29.24 -6.99
CA GLY A 126 27.44 28.49 -5.77
C GLY A 126 26.34 27.49 -5.42
N LEU A 127 25.07 27.91 -5.45
CA LEU A 127 23.92 27.02 -5.20
C LEU A 127 23.85 25.87 -6.23
N LEU A 128 24.11 26.13 -7.51
CA LEU A 128 24.15 25.10 -8.55
C LEU A 128 25.33 24.12 -8.32
N ALA A 129 26.51 24.64 -7.97
CA ALA A 129 27.68 23.81 -7.67
C ALA A 129 27.46 22.89 -6.45
N VAL A 130 26.74 23.38 -5.44
CA VAL A 130 26.35 22.57 -4.27
C VAL A 130 25.45 21.42 -4.66
N GLY A 131 24.49 21.63 -5.56
CA GLY A 131 23.65 20.56 -6.09
C GLY A 131 24.46 19.47 -6.78
N VAL A 132 25.40 19.84 -7.65
CA VAL A 132 26.31 18.89 -8.33
C VAL A 132 27.18 18.12 -7.33
N LEU A 133 27.77 18.83 -6.36
CA LEU A 133 28.66 18.21 -5.37
C LEU A 133 27.91 17.32 -4.39
N GLN A 134 26.68 17.69 -3.99
CA GLN A 134 25.79 16.83 -3.21
C GLN A 134 25.49 15.54 -3.97
N ARG A 135 25.16 15.63 -5.27
CA ARG A 135 24.90 14.44 -6.09
C ARG A 135 26.13 13.57 -6.25
N TRP A 136 27.30 14.19 -6.43
CA TRP A 136 28.57 13.48 -6.51
C TRP A 136 28.90 12.75 -5.21
N ALA A 137 28.67 13.37 -4.05
CA ALA A 137 28.84 12.71 -2.75
C ALA A 137 27.90 11.52 -2.56
N VAL A 138 26.62 11.63 -2.99
CA VAL A 138 25.67 10.50 -2.97
C VAL A 138 26.12 9.38 -3.92
N TYR A 139 26.54 9.71 -5.14
CA TYR A 139 27.07 8.74 -6.10
C TYR A 139 28.28 8.00 -5.52
N VAL A 140 29.20 8.71 -4.85
CA VAL A 140 30.37 8.10 -4.22
C VAL A 140 29.94 7.22 -3.04
N GLY A 141 29.04 7.69 -2.18
CA GLY A 141 28.54 6.90 -1.05
C GLY A 141 27.84 5.60 -1.47
N VAL A 142 27.02 5.65 -2.51
CA VAL A 142 26.29 4.48 -3.04
C VAL A 142 27.24 3.48 -3.71
N ASN A 143 28.14 3.95 -4.58
CA ASN A 143 28.98 3.05 -5.38
C ASN A 143 30.22 2.53 -4.65
N TYR A 144 30.72 3.26 -3.65
CA TYR A 144 31.96 2.89 -2.96
C TYR A 144 31.74 2.52 -1.48
N ARG A 145 30.49 2.53 -0.97
CA ARG A 145 30.09 2.12 0.40
C ARG A 145 30.80 2.84 1.55
N GLU A 146 31.39 4.02 1.29
CA GLU A 146 32.17 4.80 2.25
C GLU A 146 31.34 6.00 2.76
N GLN A 147 30.41 5.75 3.69
CA GLN A 147 29.52 6.79 4.23
C GLN A 147 30.29 7.94 4.91
N GLN A 148 31.45 7.65 5.51
CA GLN A 148 32.31 8.67 6.13
C GLN A 148 32.92 9.63 5.11
N LEU A 149 33.27 9.13 3.92
CA LEU A 149 33.80 9.93 2.84
C LEU A 149 32.72 10.85 2.25
N ALA A 150 31.49 10.34 2.10
CA ALA A 150 30.34 11.13 1.68
C ALA A 150 30.00 12.25 2.68
N ALA A 151 30.01 11.95 3.98
CA ALA A 151 29.78 12.94 5.04
C ALA A 151 30.89 14.01 5.08
N ALA A 152 32.16 13.60 4.94
CA ALA A 152 33.30 14.52 4.87
C ALA A 152 33.20 15.47 3.66
N LEU A 153 32.77 14.96 2.50
CA LEU A 153 32.55 15.77 1.29
C LEU A 153 31.41 16.77 1.47
N ILE A 154 30.30 16.37 2.10
CA ILE A 154 29.18 17.27 2.44
C ILE A 154 29.65 18.37 3.41
N ALA A 155 30.47 18.03 4.40
CA ALA A 155 31.03 18.99 5.35
C ALA A 155 31.97 19.99 4.67
N VAL A 156 32.82 19.54 3.74
CA VAL A 156 33.70 20.42 2.93
C VAL A 156 32.87 21.41 2.11
N VAL A 157 31.73 20.98 1.55
CA VAL A 157 30.80 21.84 0.82
C VAL A 157 30.14 22.88 1.73
N ALA A 158 29.69 22.48 2.92
CA ALA A 158 29.13 23.42 3.91
C ALA A 158 30.14 24.50 4.32
N VAL A 159 31.42 24.12 4.48
CA VAL A 159 32.51 25.05 4.76
C VAL A 159 32.79 25.98 3.56
N ALA A 160 32.76 25.45 2.33
CA ALA A 160 32.92 26.24 1.11
C ALA A 160 31.77 27.26 0.88
N LEU A 161 30.58 27.00 1.42
CA LEU A 161 29.42 27.91 1.37
C LEU A 161 29.40 28.97 2.48
N ALA A 162 30.14 28.77 3.56
CA ALA A 162 30.17 29.71 4.69
C ALA A 162 30.51 31.17 4.29
N PRO A 163 31.45 31.46 3.37
CA PRO A 163 31.74 32.82 2.92
C PRO A 163 30.57 33.48 2.18
N VAL A 164 29.77 32.67 1.47
CA VAL A 164 28.61 33.09 0.68
C VAL A 164 27.46 33.47 1.61
N VAL A 165 27.17 32.63 2.61
CA VAL A 165 26.19 32.90 3.67
C VAL A 165 26.61 34.11 4.49
N LEU A 166 27.88 34.22 4.86
CA LEU A 166 28.41 35.39 5.58
C LEU A 166 28.30 36.68 4.75
N GLY A 167 28.48 36.58 3.42
CA GLY A 167 28.24 37.66 2.47
C GLY A 167 26.78 38.10 2.41
N LEU A 168 25.83 37.15 2.41
CA LEU A 168 24.40 37.43 2.46
C LEU A 168 23.99 38.09 3.78
N VAL A 169 24.48 37.59 4.92
CA VAL A 169 24.23 38.19 6.24
C VAL A 169 24.78 39.61 6.30
N ARG A 170 25.98 39.86 5.75
CA ARG A 170 26.55 41.21 5.62
C ARG A 170 25.76 42.12 4.68
N ALA A 171 25.18 41.57 3.60
CA ALA A 171 24.35 42.33 2.68
C ALA A 171 22.99 42.67 3.29
N ALA A 172 22.36 41.69 3.96
CA ALA A 172 21.09 41.83 4.67
C ALA A 172 21.22 42.83 5.82
N THR A 173 22.28 42.75 6.63
CA THR A 173 22.57 43.73 7.70
C THR A 173 22.81 45.14 7.17
N ARG A 174 23.43 45.29 6.00
CA ARG A 174 23.57 46.61 5.35
C ARG A 174 22.25 47.15 4.81
N LEU A 175 21.41 46.29 4.23
CA LEU A 175 20.07 46.63 3.75
C LEU A 175 19.12 46.99 4.90
N THR A 176 19.15 46.24 6.01
CA THR A 176 18.37 46.55 7.21
C THR A 176 18.91 47.76 7.94
N ALA A 177 20.22 47.99 7.98
CA ALA A 177 20.79 49.23 8.50
C ALA A 177 20.39 50.44 7.63
N ALA A 178 20.35 50.29 6.31
CA ALA A 178 19.89 51.33 5.40
C ALA A 178 18.38 51.58 5.52
N ALA A 179 17.56 50.53 5.68
CA ALA A 179 16.13 50.64 5.93
C ALA A 179 15.83 51.27 7.29
N ALA A 180 16.55 50.86 8.35
CA ALA A 180 16.46 51.44 9.69
C ALA A 180 16.88 52.92 9.71
N ALA A 181 17.92 53.29 8.95
CA ALA A 181 18.32 54.69 8.78
C ALA A 181 17.27 55.53 8.02
N ALA A 182 16.53 54.91 7.09
CA ALA A 182 15.44 55.56 6.36
C ALA A 182 14.14 55.68 7.18
N THR A 183 13.87 54.75 8.12
CA THR A 183 12.68 54.76 8.99
C THR A 183 12.92 55.45 10.34
N ALA A 184 14.18 55.68 10.75
CA ALA A 184 14.55 56.36 11.99
C ALA A 184 13.90 57.75 12.21
N PRO A 185 13.61 58.56 11.17
CA PRO A 185 12.91 59.83 11.35
C PRO A 185 11.41 59.69 11.65
N MET A 186 10.80 58.52 11.36
CA MET A 186 9.35 58.30 11.51
C MET A 186 8.93 57.78 12.89
N LEU A 187 9.85 57.28 13.71
CA LEU A 187 9.53 56.59 14.98
C LEU A 187 9.81 57.39 16.26
N GLY A 188 10.09 58.69 16.16
CA GLY A 188 10.26 59.55 17.34
C GLY A 188 11.58 59.32 18.06
N ALA A 189 12.48 60.29 17.94
CA ALA A 189 13.79 60.26 18.59
C ALA A 189 13.69 60.70 20.06
N ALA A 190 13.60 59.76 21.01
CA ALA A 190 13.98 60.02 22.41
C ALA A 190 14.14 58.76 23.28
N SER A 191 14.86 57.73 22.83
CA SER A 191 15.65 56.91 23.76
C SER A 191 16.79 56.19 23.01
N PRO A 192 17.96 55.97 23.65
CA PRO A 192 19.03 55.16 23.06
C PRO A 192 18.57 53.75 22.68
N LEU A 193 17.57 53.20 23.38
CA LEU A 193 16.97 51.90 23.10
C LEU A 193 16.14 51.90 21.80
N GLY A 194 15.31 52.91 21.55
CA GLY A 194 14.42 52.93 20.37
C GLY A 194 15.13 52.99 19.01
N ARG A 195 16.36 53.52 18.95
CA ARG A 195 17.17 53.59 17.72
C ARG A 195 17.83 52.27 17.33
N TRP A 196 18.12 51.41 18.30
CA TRP A 196 18.81 50.14 18.07
C TRP A 196 17.88 48.94 18.19
N LEU A 197 16.74 49.06 18.88
CA LEU A 197 15.80 47.98 19.13
C LEU A 197 15.26 47.30 17.86
N PRO A 198 14.89 47.99 16.75
CA PRO A 198 14.41 47.31 15.54
C PRO A 198 15.53 46.54 14.81
N ALA A 199 16.74 47.09 14.76
CA ALA A 199 17.90 46.43 14.18
C ALA A 199 18.33 45.22 15.03
N TYR A 200 18.26 45.35 16.36
CA TYR A 200 18.54 44.27 17.31
C TYR A 200 17.48 43.17 17.21
N LEU A 201 16.18 43.51 17.20
CA LEU A 201 15.07 42.56 17.04
C LEU A 201 15.11 41.86 15.68
N ALA A 202 15.48 42.54 14.59
CA ALA A 202 15.66 41.90 13.28
C ALA A 202 16.88 40.96 13.25
N LEU A 203 17.99 41.34 13.88
CA LEU A 203 19.17 40.47 14.02
C LEU A 203 18.84 39.24 14.85
N TRP A 204 18.10 39.41 15.95
CA TRP A 204 17.63 38.32 16.81
C TRP A 204 16.57 37.46 16.13
N ALA A 205 15.64 38.02 15.35
CA ALA A 205 14.68 37.24 14.58
C ALA A 205 15.35 36.39 13.49
N THR A 206 16.40 36.92 12.84
CA THR A 206 17.18 36.18 11.84
C THR A 206 18.05 35.11 12.49
N ALA A 207 18.66 35.41 13.64
CA ALA A 207 19.45 34.47 14.43
C ALA A 207 18.58 33.36 15.06
N LEU A 208 17.41 33.70 15.61
CA LEU A 208 16.43 32.75 16.15
C LEU A 208 15.76 31.94 15.04
N GLY A 209 15.49 32.51 13.86
CA GLY A 209 15.02 31.77 12.69
C GLY A 209 16.05 30.79 12.16
N GLY A 210 17.34 31.18 12.15
CA GLY A 210 18.46 30.30 11.84
C GLY A 210 18.65 29.18 12.87
N LEU A 211 18.57 29.50 14.17
CA LEU A 211 18.64 28.54 15.27
C LEU A 211 17.42 27.62 15.31
N ALA A 212 16.22 28.10 15.00
CA ALA A 212 15.00 27.30 14.90
C ALA A 212 15.04 26.39 13.67
N GLY A 213 15.58 26.85 12.54
CA GLY A 213 15.86 26.00 11.37
C GLY A 213 16.91 24.93 11.69
N LEU A 214 17.97 25.27 12.43
CA LEU A 214 18.98 24.32 12.89
C LEU A 214 18.40 23.32 13.90
N ALA A 215 17.56 23.77 14.84
CA ALA A 215 16.89 22.94 15.84
C ALA A 215 15.79 22.06 15.22
N ALA A 216 15.13 22.52 14.16
CA ALA A 216 14.19 21.72 13.37
C ALA A 216 14.91 20.65 12.52
N ALA A 217 16.15 20.93 12.09
CA ALA A 217 17.02 19.97 11.41
C ALA A 217 17.78 19.04 12.37
N MET A 218 17.88 19.40 13.66
CA MET A 218 18.67 18.66 14.67
C MET A 218 18.27 17.19 14.87
N PRO A 219 16.99 16.79 14.82
CA PRO A 219 16.60 15.37 14.88
C PRO A 219 17.14 14.56 13.69
N GLN A 220 17.25 15.18 12.50
CA GLN A 220 17.75 14.55 11.27
C GLN A 220 19.29 14.46 11.26
N ILE A 221 19.97 15.42 11.91
CA ILE A 221 21.44 15.51 11.97
C ILE A 221 22.01 14.60 13.08
N ARG A 222 21.29 14.39 14.20
CA ARG A 222 21.70 13.50 15.29
C ARG A 222 21.88 12.04 14.86
N ALA A 223 21.25 11.62 13.77
CA ALA A 223 21.32 10.27 13.26
C ALA A 223 22.64 9.91 12.54
N ILE A 224 23.54 10.88 12.26
CA ILE A 224 24.55 10.70 11.20
C ILE A 224 26.02 11.02 11.56
N ALA A 225 26.40 11.69 12.68
CA ALA A 225 27.84 11.88 12.97
C ALA A 225 28.23 12.23 14.43
N PRO A 226 29.45 11.84 14.90
CA PRO A 226 30.03 12.27 16.17
C PRO A 226 30.69 13.66 16.08
N TRP A 227 30.58 14.46 17.15
CA TRP A 227 30.64 15.94 17.13
C TRP A 227 32.04 16.58 17.24
N ARG A 228 33.10 15.79 17.44
CA ARG A 228 34.46 16.31 17.72
C ARG A 228 35.24 16.86 16.49
N PRO A 229 35.15 16.29 15.27
CA PRO A 229 35.87 16.82 14.10
C PRO A 229 35.21 18.05 13.46
N LEU A 230 33.89 18.24 13.63
CA LEU A 230 33.14 19.39 13.10
C LEU A 230 33.56 20.72 13.76
N LEU A 231 33.87 20.70 15.06
CA LEU A 231 34.38 21.86 15.78
C LEU A 231 35.79 22.25 15.30
N ALA A 232 36.67 21.29 15.02
CA ALA A 232 38.02 21.55 14.52
C ALA A 232 38.02 22.16 13.10
N LEU A 233 37.13 21.70 12.22
CA LEU A 233 36.97 22.21 10.85
C LEU A 233 36.37 23.63 10.79
N MET A 234 35.49 23.97 11.74
CA MET A 234 34.92 25.31 11.83
C MET A 234 35.98 26.38 12.16
N PHE A 235 36.97 26.05 13.00
CA PHE A 235 38.10 26.93 13.31
C PHE A 235 39.12 27.01 12.15
N PHE A 236 39.31 25.93 11.39
CA PHE A 236 40.20 25.94 10.21
C PHE A 236 39.64 26.78 9.04
N GLY A 237 38.33 26.74 8.82
CA GLY A 237 37.64 27.55 7.79
C GLY A 237 37.69 29.06 8.04
N LEU A 238 37.65 29.49 9.31
CA LEU A 238 37.83 30.89 9.71
C LEU A 238 39.27 31.39 9.45
N GLY A 239 40.27 30.51 9.57
CA GLY A 239 41.67 30.80 9.22
C GLY A 239 41.93 30.91 7.72
N ALA A 240 41.34 30.02 6.91
CA ALA A 240 41.53 30.04 5.44
C ALA A 240 40.83 31.24 4.75
N GLY A 241 39.67 31.67 5.27
CA GLY A 241 38.93 32.82 4.75
C GLY A 241 39.65 34.16 4.90
N THR A 242 40.49 34.31 5.93
CA THR A 242 41.29 35.52 6.16
C THR A 242 42.55 35.56 5.26
N ALA A 243 43.12 34.40 4.92
CA ALA A 243 44.22 34.27 3.96
C ALA A 243 43.79 34.55 2.50
N TYR A 244 42.58 34.15 2.10
CA TYR A 244 42.05 34.42 0.75
C TYR A 244 41.69 35.90 0.55
N ALA A 245 41.14 36.56 1.60
CA ALA A 245 40.85 37.99 1.58
C ALA A 245 42.10 38.89 1.53
N SER A 246 43.27 38.37 1.93
CA SER A 246 44.55 39.08 1.86
C SER A 246 45.32 38.83 0.55
N ALA A 247 45.06 37.73 -0.16
CA ALA A 247 45.62 37.47 -1.50
C ALA A 247 44.92 38.26 -2.64
N GLY A 248 43.68 38.73 -2.41
CA GLY A 248 42.88 39.46 -3.41
C GLY A 248 43.41 40.85 -3.79
N ARG A 249 44.41 41.39 -3.07
CA ARG A 249 45.02 42.71 -3.37
C ARG A 249 46.27 42.65 -4.26
N TRP A 250 46.66 41.47 -4.75
CA TRP A 250 47.86 41.31 -5.58
C TRP A 250 47.58 40.89 -7.04
N ARG A 251 46.37 41.15 -7.56
CA ARG A 251 45.98 40.75 -8.93
C ARG A 251 45.34 41.84 -9.78
N GLU A 252 45.59 43.12 -9.47
CA GLU A 252 45.08 44.28 -10.23
C GLU A 252 46.19 45.17 -10.84
N ARG A 253 47.31 44.58 -11.28
CA ARG A 253 48.36 45.35 -11.98
C ARG A 253 48.89 44.79 -13.29
N ARG A 254 48.26 43.80 -13.91
CA ARG A 254 48.61 43.42 -15.29
C ARG A 254 47.40 42.93 -16.08
N ARG A 255 46.92 43.77 -17.00
CA ARG A 255 46.91 43.53 -18.46
C ARG A 255 45.94 44.50 -19.12
N GLY A 256 46.51 45.52 -19.76
CA GLY A 256 45.94 45.99 -21.02
C GLY A 256 46.11 44.88 -22.05
N LEU A 257 45.04 44.56 -22.76
CA LEU A 257 45.02 44.01 -24.11
C LEU A 257 43.59 44.14 -24.63
N ALA A 258 43.44 45.01 -25.62
CA ALA A 258 42.20 45.29 -26.30
C ALA A 258 41.76 44.08 -27.14
N ALA A 259 40.49 43.70 -27.04
CA ALA A 259 39.79 42.88 -28.02
C ALA A 259 38.42 43.52 -28.30
N ALA A 260 38.21 43.93 -29.55
CA ALA A 260 36.97 44.56 -30.01
C ALA A 260 35.79 43.58 -29.99
N PRO A 261 34.55 44.04 -29.74
CA PRO A 261 33.37 43.18 -29.79
C PRO A 261 32.86 43.00 -31.25
N PRO A 262 32.39 41.81 -31.66
CA PRO A 262 31.77 41.64 -32.96
C PRO A 262 30.37 42.29 -33.01
N ARG A 263 30.03 42.84 -34.19
CA ARG A 263 28.84 43.67 -34.43
C ARG A 263 27.54 42.86 -34.49
N GLY A 264 26.48 43.50 -33.98
CA GLY A 264 25.13 43.00 -33.77
C GLY A 264 24.40 42.49 -35.01
N GLY A 265 23.82 41.31 -34.85
CA GLY A 265 22.83 40.69 -35.74
C GLY A 265 22.37 39.38 -35.11
N ALA A 266 23.29 38.42 -35.00
CA ALA A 266 23.02 37.06 -34.48
C ALA A 266 22.65 37.00 -32.98
N ARG A 267 23.17 37.91 -32.13
CA ARG A 267 22.86 37.94 -30.69
C ARG A 267 21.42 38.37 -30.36
N ARG A 268 20.73 39.09 -31.26
CA ARG A 268 19.39 39.64 -31.00
C ARG A 268 18.28 38.63 -31.26
N ALA A 269 18.44 37.79 -32.28
CA ALA A 269 17.59 36.61 -32.47
C ALA A 269 17.78 35.59 -31.34
N GLY A 270 19.02 35.39 -30.88
CA GLY A 270 19.33 34.48 -29.77
C GLY A 270 18.67 34.86 -28.43
N LEU A 271 18.56 36.14 -28.09
CA LEU A 271 17.94 36.57 -26.81
C LEU A 271 16.40 36.49 -26.79
N ALA A 272 15.74 36.69 -27.92
CA ALA A 272 14.29 36.50 -28.04
C ALA A 272 13.90 35.01 -28.13
N LEU A 273 14.73 34.20 -28.81
CA LEU A 273 14.60 32.74 -28.82
C LEU A 273 14.84 32.13 -27.42
N VAL A 274 15.79 32.66 -26.64
CA VAL A 274 16.05 32.20 -25.25
C VAL A 274 14.92 32.54 -24.27
N ALA A 275 14.11 33.58 -24.54
CA ALA A 275 12.98 33.95 -23.68
C ALA A 275 11.66 33.22 -24.01
N LEU A 276 11.47 32.79 -25.27
CA LEU A 276 10.26 32.10 -25.75
C LEU A 276 10.39 30.57 -25.86
N ALA A 277 11.60 30.05 -26.05
CA ALA A 277 11.89 28.61 -26.03
C ALA A 277 11.38 27.85 -24.79
N PRO A 278 11.39 28.40 -23.55
CA PRO A 278 10.95 27.66 -22.36
C PRO A 278 9.44 27.43 -22.33
N ALA A 279 8.66 28.37 -22.90
CA ALA A 279 7.20 28.29 -22.92
C ALA A 279 6.67 27.17 -23.82
N GLY A 280 7.48 26.70 -24.79
CA GLY A 280 7.14 25.56 -25.65
C GLY A 280 7.91 24.28 -25.31
N LEU A 281 9.25 24.37 -25.13
CA LEU A 281 10.11 23.19 -24.96
C LEU A 281 9.99 22.55 -23.58
N VAL A 282 9.73 23.31 -22.52
CA VAL A 282 9.58 22.73 -21.18
C VAL A 282 8.29 21.91 -21.08
N PRO A 283 7.10 22.44 -21.48
CA PRO A 283 5.89 21.63 -21.52
C PRO A 283 6.04 20.40 -22.43
N LEU A 284 6.65 20.54 -23.62
CA LEU A 284 6.89 19.41 -24.53
C LEU A 284 7.82 18.35 -23.90
N ALA A 285 8.90 18.75 -23.23
CA ALA A 285 9.80 17.83 -22.56
C ALA A 285 9.14 17.15 -21.35
N LEU A 286 8.27 17.84 -20.60
CA LEU A 286 7.50 17.28 -19.49
C LEU A 286 6.39 16.34 -19.97
N LEU A 287 5.72 16.65 -21.07
CA LEU A 287 4.75 15.75 -21.72
C LEU A 287 5.44 14.48 -22.24
N HIS A 288 6.59 14.64 -22.90
CA HIS A 288 7.39 13.51 -23.39
C HIS A 288 7.98 12.68 -22.23
N PHE A 289 8.32 13.33 -21.12
CA PHE A 289 8.66 12.67 -19.87
C PHE A 289 7.49 11.83 -19.36
N GLY A 290 6.29 12.40 -19.27
CA GLY A 290 5.09 11.69 -18.81
C GLY A 290 4.75 10.47 -19.67
N ALA A 291 4.93 10.56 -20.98
CA ALA A 291 4.58 9.51 -21.93
C ALA A 291 5.49 8.26 -21.89
N ASP A 292 6.72 8.35 -21.36
CA ASP A 292 7.70 7.27 -21.45
C ASP A 292 8.12 6.74 -20.07
N ALA A 293 7.58 5.56 -19.70
CA ALA A 293 7.86 4.92 -18.41
C ALA A 293 9.36 4.66 -18.15
N ARG A 294 10.13 4.36 -19.21
CA ARG A 294 11.58 4.13 -19.10
C ARG A 294 12.33 5.42 -18.75
N THR A 295 12.05 6.52 -19.45
CA THR A 295 12.60 7.85 -19.10
C THR A 295 12.20 8.26 -17.68
N ARG A 296 10.94 8.02 -17.26
CA ARG A 296 10.48 8.28 -15.89
C ARG A 296 11.28 7.50 -14.86
N SER A 297 11.43 6.19 -15.05
CA SER A 297 12.24 5.33 -14.17
C SER A 297 13.68 5.85 -14.06
N VAL A 298 14.33 6.19 -15.17
CA VAL A 298 15.71 6.70 -15.15
C VAL A 298 15.82 8.04 -14.41
N VAL A 299 14.89 8.97 -14.60
CA VAL A 299 14.93 10.29 -13.94
C VAL A 299 14.60 10.18 -12.45
N VAL A 300 13.54 9.46 -12.09
CA VAL A 300 13.07 9.35 -10.70
C VAL A 300 14.03 8.51 -9.86
N ASN A 301 14.49 7.38 -10.37
CA ASN A 301 15.38 6.49 -9.63
C ASN A 301 16.86 6.86 -9.79
N GLY A 302 17.23 7.42 -10.95
CA GLY A 302 18.60 7.83 -11.23
C GLY A 302 18.98 9.20 -10.69
N SER A 303 18.06 10.03 -10.18
CA SER A 303 18.39 11.29 -9.49
C SER A 303 17.38 11.72 -8.41
N PRO A 304 17.79 11.76 -7.13
CA PRO A 304 17.00 12.35 -6.04
C PRO A 304 16.72 13.83 -6.25
N THR A 305 17.62 14.56 -6.92
CA THR A 305 17.44 15.99 -7.21
C THR A 305 16.32 16.18 -8.24
N LEU A 306 16.37 15.41 -9.33
CA LEU A 306 15.30 15.44 -10.33
C LEU A 306 14.00 14.90 -9.75
N ALA A 307 14.02 13.86 -8.92
CA ALA A 307 12.83 13.35 -8.23
C ALA A 307 12.17 14.40 -7.32
N ARG A 308 12.95 15.21 -6.59
CA ARG A 308 12.43 16.34 -5.81
C ARG A 308 11.82 17.42 -6.70
N LEU A 309 12.48 17.74 -7.81
CA LEU A 309 11.97 18.74 -8.74
C LEU A 309 10.68 18.25 -9.42
N VAL A 310 10.63 16.99 -9.86
CA VAL A 310 9.42 16.30 -10.32
C VAL A 310 8.33 16.38 -9.26
N ALA A 311 8.65 16.16 -7.97
CA ALA A 311 7.66 16.30 -6.90
C ALA A 311 7.14 17.74 -6.72
N VAL A 312 7.96 18.77 -6.98
CA VAL A 312 7.51 20.17 -6.99
C VAL A 312 6.61 20.43 -8.19
N VAL A 313 7.01 19.98 -9.39
CA VAL A 313 6.20 20.13 -10.60
C VAL A 313 4.86 19.40 -10.45
N ARG A 314 4.85 18.21 -9.84
CA ARG A 314 3.62 17.48 -9.52
C ARG A 314 2.69 18.30 -8.62
N ARG A 315 3.19 18.88 -7.52
CA ARG A 315 2.36 19.73 -6.64
C ARG A 315 1.79 20.96 -7.36
N LEU A 316 2.47 21.46 -8.38
CA LEU A 316 1.98 22.57 -9.19
C LEU A 316 0.96 22.15 -10.25
N ASN A 317 0.85 20.85 -10.53
CA ASN A 317 -0.04 20.25 -11.52
C ASN A 317 -1.10 19.32 -10.91
N ASP A 318 -1.20 19.33 -9.58
CA ASP A 318 -2.24 18.67 -8.80
C ASP A 318 -3.33 19.73 -8.59
N PHE A 319 -4.23 19.87 -9.57
CA PHE A 319 -5.15 21.01 -9.64
C PHE A 319 -6.32 20.90 -8.67
N ASP A 320 -6.66 19.70 -8.22
CA ASP A 320 -7.75 19.40 -7.30
C ASP A 320 -7.28 18.91 -5.92
N GLY A 321 -5.98 18.67 -5.74
CA GLY A 321 -5.35 18.46 -4.43
C GLY A 321 -5.41 17.02 -3.93
N ASP A 322 -5.59 16.05 -4.81
CA ASP A 322 -5.66 14.62 -4.46
C ASP A 322 -4.29 13.93 -4.39
N GLY A 323 -3.23 14.64 -4.77
CA GLY A 323 -1.84 14.18 -4.70
C GLY A 323 -1.32 13.59 -6.01
N PHE A 324 -2.14 13.52 -7.06
CA PHE A 324 -1.80 13.06 -8.40
C PHE A 324 -1.72 14.21 -9.40
N GLY A 325 -0.95 13.99 -10.45
CA GLY A 325 -0.77 14.97 -11.51
C GLY A 325 -1.08 14.35 -12.87
N SER A 326 -1.53 15.16 -13.80
CA SER A 326 -1.84 14.74 -15.18
C SER A 326 -0.66 14.86 -16.17
N LEU A 327 0.39 15.64 -15.85
CA LEU A 327 1.42 16.02 -16.83
C LEU A 327 2.68 15.14 -16.80
N LEU A 328 3.01 14.47 -15.69
CA LEU A 328 4.27 13.71 -15.55
C LEU A 328 4.04 12.20 -15.59
N GLY A 329 2.89 11.78 -16.13
CA GLY A 329 2.53 10.38 -16.31
C GLY A 329 1.99 9.71 -15.04
N GLU A 330 1.61 10.48 -14.01
CA GLU A 330 1.02 9.94 -12.76
C GLU A 330 -0.39 9.36 -12.95
N ASN A 331 -0.91 9.36 -14.19
CA ASN A 331 -2.13 8.67 -14.60
C ASN A 331 -3.42 9.20 -13.98
N ASP A 332 -3.42 10.45 -13.55
CA ASP A 332 -4.66 11.15 -13.23
C ASP A 332 -5.46 11.40 -14.52
N CYS A 333 -6.55 10.65 -14.66
CA CYS A 333 -7.44 10.66 -15.81
C CYS A 333 -8.51 11.76 -15.73
N ARG A 334 -8.66 12.45 -14.58
CA ARG A 334 -9.63 13.52 -14.35
C ARG A 334 -9.01 14.63 -13.49
N PRO A 335 -8.20 15.51 -14.09
CA PRO A 335 -7.38 16.50 -13.38
C PRO A 335 -8.12 17.64 -12.67
N PHE A 336 -9.45 17.58 -12.57
CA PHE A 336 -10.27 18.57 -11.90
C PHE A 336 -11.38 17.90 -11.07
N ASP A 337 -11.29 16.60 -10.82
CA ASP A 337 -12.22 15.84 -10.00
C ASP A 337 -11.45 14.97 -9.01
N PRO A 338 -11.30 15.41 -7.74
CA PRO A 338 -10.46 14.72 -6.75
C PRO A 338 -11.04 13.36 -6.31
N ARG A 339 -12.18 12.96 -6.88
CA ARG A 339 -12.82 11.65 -6.67
C ARG A 339 -12.35 10.60 -7.67
N ILE A 340 -11.65 10.98 -8.74
CA ILE A 340 -11.20 10.08 -9.81
C ILE A 340 -9.69 10.22 -9.96
N ASN A 341 -8.95 9.25 -9.42
CA ASN A 341 -7.48 9.24 -9.39
C ASN A 341 -6.94 7.83 -9.11
N PRO A 342 -5.64 7.56 -9.28
CA PRO A 342 -5.05 6.23 -9.09
C PRO A 342 -5.27 5.54 -7.72
N LEU A 343 -5.72 6.25 -6.69
CA LEU A 343 -6.10 5.69 -5.38
C LEU A 343 -7.60 5.74 -5.11
N ALA A 344 -8.39 6.31 -6.02
CA ALA A 344 -9.83 6.41 -5.88
C ALA A 344 -10.48 5.04 -5.99
N ARG A 345 -11.69 4.96 -5.43
CA ARG A 345 -12.49 3.75 -5.42
C ARG A 345 -13.20 3.58 -6.76
N ASP A 346 -12.86 2.51 -7.46
CA ASP A 346 -13.59 2.03 -8.62
C ASP A 346 -14.96 1.49 -8.19
N LEU A 347 -16.03 2.04 -8.74
CA LEU A 347 -17.41 1.67 -8.42
C LEU A 347 -17.92 0.67 -9.45
N PRO A 348 -18.10 -0.61 -9.06
CA PRO A 348 -18.27 -1.66 -10.04
C PRO A 348 -19.44 -1.49 -11.02
N ASP A 349 -19.16 -1.74 -12.29
CA ASP A 349 -20.10 -1.75 -13.42
C ASP A 349 -20.91 -0.43 -13.54
N ASN A 350 -20.32 0.73 -13.19
CA ASN A 350 -20.97 2.05 -13.29
C ASN A 350 -20.58 2.83 -14.58
N GLY A 351 -19.65 2.32 -15.38
CA GLY A 351 -19.15 2.92 -16.61
C GLY A 351 -18.11 4.02 -16.41
N VAL A 352 -17.59 4.20 -15.21
CA VAL A 352 -16.55 5.16 -14.83
C VAL A 352 -15.33 4.37 -14.37
N ASP A 353 -14.14 4.79 -14.82
CA ASP A 353 -12.87 4.29 -14.31
C ASP A 353 -12.39 5.30 -13.27
N GLU A 354 -12.82 5.15 -12.01
CA GLU A 354 -12.41 6.08 -10.95
C GLU A 354 -10.93 5.93 -10.61
N ASN A 355 -10.35 4.73 -10.70
CA ASN A 355 -8.97 4.49 -10.29
C ASN A 355 -7.94 4.67 -11.43
N CYS A 356 -8.39 5.13 -12.59
CA CYS A 356 -7.61 5.40 -13.78
C CYS A 356 -6.78 4.19 -14.25
N ASN A 357 -7.20 2.95 -13.99
CA ASN A 357 -6.47 1.74 -14.40
C ASN A 357 -6.76 1.33 -15.87
N GLY A 358 -7.66 2.04 -16.55
CA GLY A 358 -8.08 1.81 -17.92
C GLY A 358 -9.30 0.90 -18.07
N ARG A 359 -9.97 0.53 -16.99
CA ARG A 359 -11.20 -0.28 -17.00
C ARG A 359 -12.14 0.13 -15.85
N ASP A 360 -13.40 -0.25 -16.00
CA ASP A 360 -14.42 -0.19 -14.95
C ASP A 360 -14.48 -1.58 -14.31
N PHE A 361 -14.20 -1.65 -13.01
CA PHE A 361 -14.17 -2.90 -12.26
C PHE A 361 -15.49 -3.66 -12.40
N SER A 362 -15.44 -4.95 -12.75
CA SER A 362 -16.66 -5.73 -12.86
C SER A 362 -16.90 -6.58 -11.64
N MET A 363 -18.15 -6.64 -11.20
CA MET A 363 -18.55 -7.56 -10.12
C MET A 363 -18.31 -9.02 -10.44
N ARG A 364 -18.20 -9.37 -11.73
CA ARG A 364 -17.81 -10.72 -12.18
C ARG A 364 -16.41 -11.10 -11.72
N ASP A 365 -15.54 -10.12 -11.52
CA ASP A 365 -14.16 -10.35 -11.08
C ASP A 365 -14.09 -10.78 -9.60
N LEU A 366 -15.11 -10.46 -8.81
CA LEU A 366 -15.29 -10.99 -7.45
C LEU A 366 -15.81 -12.42 -7.42
N ALA A 367 -16.49 -12.86 -8.48
CA ALA A 367 -16.99 -14.22 -8.64
C ALA A 367 -15.84 -15.16 -9.04
N ARG A 368 -14.78 -15.23 -8.23
CA ARG A 368 -13.87 -16.36 -8.30
C ARG A 368 -14.57 -17.57 -7.70
N PRO A 369 -14.51 -18.75 -8.34
CA PRO A 369 -14.97 -19.94 -7.67
C PRO A 369 -14.15 -20.10 -6.39
N ALA A 370 -14.83 -20.12 -5.24
CA ALA A 370 -14.32 -20.88 -4.10
C ALA A 370 -14.21 -22.31 -4.63
N GLY A 371 -13.01 -22.69 -5.08
CA GLY A 371 -12.73 -24.09 -5.34
C GLY A 371 -13.10 -24.83 -4.05
N PRO A 372 -13.90 -25.91 -4.10
CA PRO A 372 -14.24 -26.65 -2.89
C PRO A 372 -12.92 -26.99 -2.22
N GLY A 373 -12.67 -26.38 -1.06
CA GLY A 373 -11.48 -26.68 -0.28
C GLY A 373 -11.48 -28.18 -0.06
N LEU A 374 -10.43 -28.87 -0.51
CA LEU A 374 -10.30 -30.28 -0.17
C LEU A 374 -10.35 -30.38 1.36
N PRO A 375 -11.21 -31.26 1.92
CA PRO A 375 -11.36 -31.30 3.36
C PRO A 375 -10.08 -31.86 4.00
N VAL A 376 -9.87 -31.56 5.28
CA VAL A 376 -8.87 -32.28 6.08
C VAL A 376 -9.22 -33.77 6.03
N PRO A 377 -8.28 -34.69 5.73
CA PRO A 377 -8.57 -36.13 5.70
C PRO A 377 -9.05 -36.61 7.07
N GLU A 378 -9.96 -37.60 7.09
CA GLU A 378 -10.61 -38.06 8.32
C GLU A 378 -9.62 -38.46 9.42
N ALA A 379 -8.52 -39.13 9.07
CA ALA A 379 -7.45 -39.51 10.00
C ALA A 379 -6.79 -38.31 10.73
N PHE A 380 -6.90 -37.10 10.19
CA PHE A 380 -6.35 -35.88 10.78
C PHE A 380 -7.43 -34.95 11.35
N ARG A 381 -8.71 -35.35 11.38
CA ARG A 381 -9.81 -34.58 11.99
C ARG A 381 -9.92 -34.86 13.49
N GLN A 382 -8.89 -34.49 14.23
CA GLN A 382 -8.83 -34.68 15.68
C GLN A 382 -8.54 -33.37 16.41
N PRO A 383 -8.75 -33.27 17.73
CA PRO A 383 -8.59 -32.02 18.47
C PRO A 383 -7.11 -31.69 18.67
N TRP A 384 -6.48 -31.14 17.64
CA TRP A 384 -5.10 -30.68 17.66
C TRP A 384 -4.92 -29.49 18.60
N ASN A 385 -3.79 -29.45 19.30
CA ASN A 385 -3.22 -28.20 19.79
C ASN A 385 -2.56 -27.46 18.63
N ILE A 386 -2.51 -26.14 18.68
CA ILE A 386 -1.93 -25.33 17.61
C ILE A 386 -0.92 -24.34 18.18
N LEU A 387 0.33 -24.48 17.75
CA LEU A 387 1.41 -23.54 18.03
C LEU A 387 1.74 -22.76 16.76
N TYR A 388 1.41 -21.46 16.75
CA TYR A 388 1.71 -20.55 15.66
C TYR A 388 2.92 -19.68 16.03
N ILE A 389 4.03 -19.86 15.31
CA ILE A 389 5.29 -19.15 15.53
C ILE A 389 5.53 -18.20 14.36
N THR A 390 5.75 -16.94 14.70
CA THR A 390 6.22 -15.91 13.76
C THR A 390 7.60 -15.43 14.20
N ILE A 391 8.50 -15.17 13.26
CA ILE A 391 9.87 -14.72 13.56
C ILE A 391 10.17 -13.46 12.73
N ASP A 392 10.66 -12.43 13.38
CA ASP A 392 11.11 -11.16 12.80
C ASP A 392 12.65 -11.15 12.79
N THR A 393 13.39 -11.01 11.69
CA THR A 393 13.09 -11.15 10.25
C THR A 393 13.81 -12.39 9.70
N VAL A 394 13.17 -13.32 8.97
CA VAL A 394 13.85 -14.52 8.43
C VAL A 394 13.74 -14.58 6.93
N ARG A 395 14.88 -14.38 6.27
CA ARG A 395 15.04 -14.62 4.84
C ARG A 395 15.17 -16.10 4.54
N TYR A 396 14.37 -16.60 3.60
CA TYR A 396 14.45 -18.01 3.19
C TYR A 396 15.87 -18.39 2.73
N ASP A 397 16.55 -17.53 1.97
CA ASP A 397 17.91 -17.76 1.46
C ASP A 397 19.01 -17.70 2.53
N HIS A 398 18.70 -17.26 3.74
CA HIS A 398 19.58 -17.31 4.92
C HIS A 398 19.26 -18.48 5.85
N THR A 399 18.42 -19.45 5.44
CA THR A 399 18.13 -20.64 6.24
C THR A 399 18.95 -21.84 5.79
N THR A 400 19.21 -22.77 6.71
CA THR A 400 19.93 -24.02 6.42
C THR A 400 19.22 -24.83 5.33
N PHE A 401 17.89 -25.00 5.43
CA PHE A 401 17.08 -25.72 4.44
C PHE A 401 16.82 -24.90 3.15
N GLY A 402 17.01 -23.58 3.19
CA GLY A 402 17.05 -22.72 2.00
C GLY A 402 18.36 -22.78 1.22
N GLY A 403 19.32 -23.59 1.68
CA GLY A 403 20.60 -23.84 1.01
C GLY A 403 21.75 -22.95 1.49
N TYR A 404 21.57 -22.15 2.54
CA TYR A 404 22.60 -21.21 3.01
C TYR A 404 23.87 -21.93 3.51
N ALA A 405 23.70 -23.08 4.16
CA ALA A 405 24.79 -23.94 4.62
C ALA A 405 25.62 -24.53 3.47
N ALA A 406 25.00 -24.74 2.31
CA ALA A 406 25.68 -25.19 1.09
C ALA A 406 26.11 -24.01 0.18
N GLY A 407 25.74 -22.78 0.54
CA GLY A 407 26.00 -21.57 -0.21
C GLY A 407 27.45 -21.08 -0.11
N PRO A 408 27.79 -19.95 -0.76
CA PRO A 408 29.15 -19.41 -0.80
C PRO A 408 29.76 -19.15 0.59
N LYS A 409 28.92 -18.73 1.55
CA LYS A 409 29.33 -18.42 2.93
C LYS A 409 29.38 -19.65 3.85
N LYS A 410 28.77 -20.78 3.47
CA LYS A 410 28.72 -22.04 4.24
C LYS A 410 28.29 -21.88 5.70
N ARG A 411 27.20 -21.16 5.95
CA ARG A 411 26.70 -20.85 7.30
C ARG A 411 25.47 -21.71 7.64
N ASP A 412 25.51 -22.38 8.78
CA ASP A 412 24.41 -23.20 9.30
C ASP A 412 23.63 -22.42 10.35
N THR A 413 22.73 -21.56 9.87
CA THR A 413 22.01 -20.56 10.65
C THR A 413 20.72 -21.10 11.27
N THR A 414 20.11 -22.14 10.71
CA THR A 414 18.83 -22.69 11.22
C THR A 414 18.75 -24.22 11.25
N PRO A 415 19.71 -24.93 11.88
CA PRO A 415 19.73 -26.39 11.92
C PRO A 415 18.53 -27.02 12.65
N ASN A 416 17.94 -26.36 13.66
CA ASN A 416 16.76 -26.89 14.36
C ASN A 416 15.50 -26.81 13.50
N LEU A 417 15.30 -25.70 12.78
CA LEU A 417 14.24 -25.59 11.78
C LEU A 417 14.43 -26.57 10.63
N ALA A 418 15.66 -26.78 10.15
CA ALA A 418 15.94 -27.80 9.13
C ALA A 418 15.49 -29.20 9.57
N ARG A 419 15.79 -29.60 10.82
CA ARG A 419 15.29 -30.87 11.39
C ARG A 419 13.77 -30.95 11.51
N LEU A 420 13.08 -29.81 11.65
CA LEU A 420 11.62 -29.78 11.63
C LEU A 420 11.11 -29.96 10.19
N VAL A 421 11.73 -29.31 9.20
CA VAL A 421 11.39 -29.43 7.77
C VAL A 421 11.44 -30.89 7.30
N ASP A 422 12.42 -31.68 7.75
CA ASP A 422 12.56 -33.10 7.41
C ASP A 422 11.33 -33.97 7.75
N ARG A 423 10.44 -33.47 8.61
CA ARG A 423 9.20 -34.14 9.05
C ARG A 423 7.96 -33.26 8.91
N SER A 424 7.99 -32.27 8.01
CA SER A 424 6.92 -31.29 7.83
C SER A 424 6.62 -31.06 6.36
N THR A 425 5.48 -30.41 6.10
CA THR A 425 5.27 -29.72 4.83
C THR A 425 5.98 -28.38 4.88
N SER A 426 6.86 -28.11 3.92
CA SER A 426 7.57 -26.84 3.76
C SER A 426 7.35 -26.27 2.36
N PHE A 427 7.36 -24.95 2.24
CA PHE A 427 7.08 -24.26 1.00
C PHE A 427 8.33 -23.56 0.49
N THR A 428 8.73 -23.83 -0.76
CA THR A 428 9.97 -23.28 -1.33
C THR A 428 9.86 -21.81 -1.72
N PHE A 429 8.63 -21.27 -1.77
CA PHE A 429 8.37 -19.94 -2.31
C PHE A 429 7.21 -19.23 -1.60
N ALA A 430 7.35 -19.06 -0.28
CA ALA A 430 6.42 -18.29 0.53
C ALA A 430 6.77 -16.80 0.55
N GLN A 431 5.75 -15.95 0.44
CA GLN A 431 5.88 -14.49 0.40
C GLN A 431 5.26 -13.82 1.63
N ALA A 432 6.00 -12.91 2.25
CA ALA A 432 5.48 -11.99 3.24
C ALA A 432 4.42 -11.07 2.61
N PRO A 433 3.34 -10.74 3.34
CA PRO A 433 2.30 -9.83 2.84
C PRO A 433 2.72 -8.36 2.84
N SER A 434 3.80 -8.02 3.54
CA SER A 434 4.38 -6.69 3.57
C SER A 434 5.88 -6.79 3.77
N ALA A 435 6.54 -5.63 3.76
CA ALA A 435 7.98 -5.51 3.89
C ALA A 435 8.43 -5.18 5.31
N GLY A 436 7.54 -5.19 6.30
CA GLY A 436 7.86 -4.73 7.66
C GLY A 436 6.83 -5.22 8.68
N THR A 437 7.22 -5.37 9.94
CA THR A 437 6.39 -5.87 11.06
C THR A 437 5.04 -5.16 11.16
N MET A 438 5.04 -3.83 10.97
CA MET A 438 3.82 -3.01 11.00
C MET A 438 2.79 -3.40 9.94
N GLY A 439 3.24 -3.78 8.75
CA GLY A 439 2.35 -4.22 7.67
C GLY A 439 2.06 -5.71 7.71
N SER A 440 3.01 -6.52 8.17
CA SER A 440 2.91 -7.97 8.13
C SER A 440 2.11 -8.54 9.29
N MET A 441 2.32 -8.07 10.53
CA MET A 441 1.70 -8.70 11.70
C MET A 441 0.17 -8.60 11.71
N PRO A 442 -0.46 -7.45 11.42
CA PRO A 442 -1.91 -7.40 11.23
C PRO A 442 -2.41 -8.37 10.16
N ALA A 443 -1.67 -8.49 9.06
CA ALA A 443 -2.06 -9.36 7.96
C ALA A 443 -1.95 -10.84 8.32
N LEU A 444 -0.90 -11.23 9.02
CA LEU A 444 -0.70 -12.59 9.51
C LEU A 444 -1.73 -13.05 10.56
N LEU A 445 -2.35 -12.12 11.29
CA LEU A 445 -3.35 -12.44 12.32
C LEU A 445 -4.79 -12.37 11.81
N THR A 446 -5.06 -11.61 10.76
CA THR A 446 -6.41 -11.41 10.19
C THR A 446 -6.61 -12.13 8.85
N SER A 447 -5.53 -12.56 8.20
CA SER A 447 -5.51 -12.95 6.78
C SER A 447 -5.97 -11.82 5.83
N LYS A 448 -5.76 -10.55 6.19
CA LYS A 448 -6.13 -9.39 5.37
C LYS A 448 -4.97 -8.42 5.23
N PHE A 449 -4.81 -7.81 4.06
CA PHE A 449 -3.71 -6.87 3.80
C PHE A 449 -3.82 -5.62 4.68
N PHE A 450 -2.72 -5.15 5.28
CA PHE A 450 -2.76 -4.07 6.28
C PHE A 450 -3.25 -2.72 5.74
N HIS A 451 -2.68 -2.24 4.65
CA HIS A 451 -3.01 -0.99 3.97
C HIS A 451 -4.34 -1.03 3.21
N SER A 452 -4.77 -2.21 2.79
CA SER A 452 -5.91 -2.37 1.89
C SER A 452 -7.13 -3.08 2.53
N GLY A 453 -6.92 -4.07 3.39
CA GLY A 453 -7.98 -4.93 3.94
C GLY A 453 -8.25 -4.88 5.44
N VAL A 454 -7.40 -4.22 6.23
CA VAL A 454 -7.57 -4.12 7.69
C VAL A 454 -8.12 -2.74 8.08
N ALA A 455 -9.16 -2.71 8.90
CA ALA A 455 -9.75 -1.48 9.43
C ALA A 455 -8.87 -0.88 10.54
N LEU A 456 -8.42 0.36 10.37
CA LEU A 456 -7.45 1.01 11.25
C LEU A 456 -7.99 2.30 11.88
N GLU A 457 -7.59 2.57 13.12
CA GLU A 457 -7.75 3.86 13.77
C GLU A 457 -6.57 4.77 13.42
N VAL A 458 -6.74 5.57 12.36
CA VAL A 458 -5.68 6.43 11.80
C VAL A 458 -5.68 7.86 12.34
N ALA A 459 -6.78 8.29 12.97
CA ALA A 459 -6.89 9.64 13.50
C ALA A 459 -6.04 9.82 14.77
N GLY A 460 -5.25 10.90 14.84
CA GLY A 460 -4.44 11.21 16.02
C GLY A 460 -3.20 10.35 16.23
N VAL A 461 -2.88 9.43 15.30
CA VAL A 461 -1.68 8.59 15.37
C VAL A 461 -0.43 9.46 15.16
N LYS A 462 0.52 9.36 16.09
CA LYS A 462 1.79 10.10 16.01
C LYS A 462 2.59 9.62 14.79
N PRO A 463 3.33 10.51 14.10
CA PRO A 463 4.24 10.10 13.03
C PRO A 463 5.22 9.02 13.50
N GLY A 464 5.36 7.94 12.73
CA GLY A 464 6.22 6.81 13.06
C GLY A 464 5.62 5.79 14.02
N MET A 465 4.40 6.03 14.52
CA MET A 465 3.65 5.02 15.27
C MET A 465 2.64 4.31 14.36
N PRO A 466 2.47 2.99 14.56
CA PRO A 466 1.44 2.18 13.94
C PRO A 466 0.04 2.57 14.43
N PRO A 467 -0.97 2.64 13.53
CA PRO A 467 -2.36 2.81 13.93
C PRO A 467 -2.88 1.55 14.64
N ARG A 468 -3.88 1.73 15.51
CA ARG A 468 -4.56 0.61 16.18
C ARG A 468 -5.47 -0.13 15.21
N LEU A 469 -5.56 -1.45 15.37
CA LEU A 469 -6.61 -2.27 14.78
C LEU A 469 -7.94 -1.92 15.41
N ARG A 470 -8.97 -1.72 14.58
CA ARG A 470 -10.33 -1.56 15.10
C ARG A 470 -10.96 -2.92 15.44
N PRO A 471 -11.93 -2.96 16.38
CA PRO A 471 -12.52 -4.23 16.83
C PRO A 471 -13.25 -5.02 15.74
N GLU A 472 -13.64 -4.40 14.63
CA GLU A 472 -14.34 -5.09 13.55
C GLU A 472 -13.45 -6.03 12.73
N ASN A 473 -12.11 -5.96 12.91
CA ASN A 473 -11.22 -6.94 12.31
C ASN A 473 -11.30 -8.23 13.13
N VAL A 474 -11.75 -9.32 12.52
CA VAL A 474 -11.70 -10.64 13.15
C VAL A 474 -10.26 -11.14 13.13
N LEU A 475 -9.74 -11.49 14.30
CA LEU A 475 -8.42 -12.11 14.47
C LEU A 475 -8.53 -13.64 14.56
N ILE A 476 -7.46 -14.34 14.21
CA ILE A 476 -7.37 -15.79 14.38
C ILE A 476 -7.67 -16.24 15.81
N SER A 477 -7.29 -15.45 16.83
CA SER A 477 -7.61 -15.72 18.23
C SER A 477 -9.11 -15.86 18.48
N GLU A 478 -9.95 -15.05 17.84
CA GLU A 478 -11.41 -15.12 17.98
C GLU A 478 -11.98 -16.35 17.28
N VAL A 479 -11.47 -16.66 16.08
CA VAL A 479 -11.80 -17.88 15.33
C VAL A 479 -11.49 -19.13 16.17
N MET A 480 -10.30 -19.17 16.77
CA MET A 480 -9.87 -20.28 17.62
C MET A 480 -10.70 -20.36 18.91
N LYS A 481 -11.01 -19.22 19.53
CA LYS A 481 -11.86 -19.16 20.73
C LYS A 481 -13.27 -19.67 20.45
N GLN A 482 -13.88 -19.28 19.32
CA GLN A 482 -15.17 -19.81 18.89
C GLN A 482 -15.12 -21.31 18.62
N ALA A 483 -14.00 -21.79 18.07
CA ALA A 483 -13.73 -23.22 17.92
C ALA A 483 -13.46 -23.94 19.26
N GLY A 484 -13.55 -23.26 20.41
CA GLY A 484 -13.43 -23.83 21.75
C GLY A 484 -12.00 -24.03 22.25
N TYR A 485 -11.03 -23.29 21.69
CA TYR A 485 -9.64 -23.32 22.13
C TYR A 485 -9.40 -22.33 23.28
N ALA A 486 -8.52 -22.69 24.21
CA ALA A 486 -7.88 -21.70 25.07
C ALA A 486 -6.84 -20.93 24.25
N THR A 487 -6.87 -19.60 24.30
CA THR A 487 -6.06 -18.74 23.41
C THR A 487 -5.00 -17.95 24.16
N GLY A 488 -3.74 -18.08 23.72
CA GLY A 488 -2.59 -17.38 24.30
C GLY A 488 -1.76 -16.64 23.26
N ALA A 489 -1.16 -15.52 23.66
CA ALA A 489 -0.14 -14.82 22.89
C ALA A 489 1.07 -14.46 23.78
N ILE A 490 2.28 -14.62 23.26
CA ILE A 490 3.53 -14.23 23.94
C ILE A 490 4.41 -13.46 22.96
N THR A 491 4.72 -12.22 23.30
CA THR A 491 5.49 -11.29 22.46
C THR A 491 6.51 -10.52 23.30
N SER A 492 7.45 -9.83 22.64
CA SER A 492 8.59 -9.19 23.32
C SER A 492 8.92 -7.78 22.87
N HIS A 493 7.98 -7.07 22.23
CA HIS A 493 8.21 -5.70 21.73
C HIS A 493 7.12 -4.71 22.13
N GLU A 494 7.49 -3.45 22.38
CA GLU A 494 6.56 -2.38 22.81
C GLU A 494 5.43 -2.13 21.80
N TYR A 495 5.68 -2.43 20.53
CA TYR A 495 4.69 -2.42 19.45
C TYR A 495 3.45 -3.23 19.83
N PHE A 496 3.62 -4.40 20.42
CA PHE A 496 2.51 -5.28 20.76
C PHE A 496 1.73 -4.85 22.01
N ALA A 497 2.06 -3.72 22.66
CA ALA A 497 1.38 -3.29 23.89
C ALA A 497 -0.04 -2.75 23.65
N ASP A 498 -0.28 -2.05 22.54
CA ASP A 498 -1.55 -1.35 22.32
C ASP A 498 -1.95 -1.22 20.83
N TRP A 499 -1.70 -2.24 20.01
CA TRP A 499 -2.15 -2.25 18.61
C TRP A 499 -3.56 -2.80 18.41
N GLY A 500 -4.23 -3.30 19.46
CA GLY A 500 -5.50 -4.03 19.31
C GLY A 500 -5.33 -5.52 18.98
N MET A 501 -4.09 -6.02 18.90
CA MET A 501 -3.79 -7.44 18.64
C MET A 501 -4.13 -8.38 19.79
N GLN A 502 -4.38 -7.84 20.98
CA GLN A 502 -4.82 -8.62 22.15
C GLN A 502 -6.25 -9.16 22.03
N GLN A 503 -7.02 -8.68 21.07
CA GLN A 503 -8.39 -9.12 20.82
C GLN A 503 -8.48 -10.64 20.66
N GLY A 504 -9.50 -11.26 21.26
CA GLY A 504 -9.76 -12.70 21.20
C GLY A 504 -8.86 -13.60 22.05
N PHE A 505 -7.74 -13.09 22.60
CA PHE A 505 -6.85 -13.89 23.45
C PHE A 505 -7.37 -13.97 24.90
N ASP A 506 -7.38 -15.17 25.49
CA ASP A 506 -7.65 -15.37 26.92
C ASP A 506 -6.48 -14.87 27.79
N SER A 507 -5.26 -14.94 27.26
CA SER A 507 -4.06 -14.41 27.89
C SER A 507 -3.11 -13.81 26.86
N TYR A 508 -2.60 -12.62 27.15
CA TYR A 508 -1.70 -11.88 26.26
C TYR A 508 -0.51 -11.36 27.08
N ASP A 509 0.67 -11.98 26.91
CA ASP A 509 1.89 -11.62 27.62
C ASP A 509 2.87 -10.88 26.69
N ASN A 510 2.92 -9.56 26.82
CA ASN A 510 3.96 -8.72 26.22
C ASN A 510 4.85 -8.07 27.31
N THR A 511 4.95 -8.68 28.49
CA THR A 511 5.70 -8.09 29.62
C THR A 511 7.20 -8.02 29.34
N ILE A 512 7.71 -8.91 28.47
CA ILE A 512 9.09 -8.87 27.97
C ILE A 512 9.35 -7.56 27.20
N GLY A 513 8.40 -7.08 26.41
CA GLY A 513 8.53 -5.88 25.57
C GLY A 513 8.21 -4.55 26.24
N SER A 514 8.10 -4.50 27.58
CA SER A 514 7.58 -3.34 28.32
C SER A 514 8.40 -2.04 28.22
N LYS A 515 9.66 -2.10 27.75
CA LYS A 515 10.50 -0.92 27.49
C LYS A 515 11.26 -1.09 26.18
N PRO A 516 11.39 -0.02 25.37
CA PRO A 516 12.21 -0.05 24.17
C PRO A 516 13.68 -0.22 24.57
N ASP A 517 14.27 -1.33 24.10
CA ASP A 517 15.70 -1.60 24.21
C ASP A 517 16.13 -2.33 22.92
N PRO A 518 16.85 -1.65 22.02
CA PRO A 518 17.22 -2.21 20.72
C PRO A 518 18.33 -3.27 20.81
N PHE A 519 18.89 -3.54 22.00
CA PHE A 519 19.91 -4.57 22.20
C PHE A 519 19.40 -5.76 23.01
N LYS A 520 18.10 -5.79 23.31
CA LYS A 520 17.52 -6.78 24.19
C LYS A 520 17.37 -8.12 23.49
N VAL A 521 18.05 -9.12 24.01
CA VAL A 521 17.92 -10.52 23.58
C VAL A 521 16.73 -11.17 24.29
N THR A 522 15.78 -11.72 23.55
CA THR A 522 14.47 -12.16 24.06
C THR A 522 14.07 -13.59 23.72
N SER A 523 14.71 -14.27 22.76
CA SER A 523 14.33 -15.63 22.31
C SER A 523 14.25 -16.65 23.46
N HIS A 524 15.22 -16.60 24.38
CA HIS A 524 15.24 -17.45 25.57
C HIS A 524 14.05 -17.18 26.52
N LEU A 525 13.72 -15.91 26.75
CA LEU A 525 12.60 -15.50 27.60
C LEU A 525 11.26 -15.89 26.98
N LEU A 526 11.10 -15.69 25.67
CA LEU A 526 9.91 -16.10 24.93
C LEU A 526 9.69 -17.61 25.06
N THR A 527 10.73 -18.41 24.84
CA THR A 527 10.68 -19.88 25.00
C THR A 527 10.24 -20.28 26.41
N ASP A 528 10.85 -19.70 27.45
CA ASP A 528 10.54 -20.04 28.84
C ASP A 528 9.08 -19.70 29.17
N ARG A 529 8.59 -18.55 28.70
CA ARG A 529 7.19 -18.13 28.87
C ARG A 529 6.22 -19.03 28.10
N SER A 530 6.57 -19.43 26.88
CA SER A 530 5.77 -20.37 26.08
C SER A 530 5.63 -21.72 26.76
N LEU A 531 6.74 -22.32 27.21
CA LEU A 531 6.71 -23.60 27.92
C LEU A 531 5.91 -23.52 29.22
N ALA A 532 6.09 -22.45 29.99
CA ALA A 532 5.31 -22.22 31.20
C ALA A 532 3.82 -22.05 30.92
N TRP A 533 3.45 -21.40 29.81
CA TRP A 533 2.04 -21.26 29.43
C TRP A 533 1.42 -22.58 28.97
N ILE A 534 2.12 -23.33 28.12
CA ILE A 534 1.68 -24.62 27.57
C ILE A 534 1.48 -25.64 28.70
N SER A 535 2.39 -25.70 29.67
CA SER A 535 2.31 -26.67 30.78
C SER A 535 1.06 -26.50 31.66
N ARG A 536 0.41 -25.32 31.63
CA ARG A 536 -0.85 -25.05 32.33
C ARG A 536 -2.11 -25.45 31.56
N GLN A 537 -2.01 -25.83 30.27
CA GLN A 537 -3.18 -26.13 29.42
C GLN A 537 -3.63 -27.59 29.47
N GLN A 538 -3.44 -28.28 30.58
CA GLN A 538 -3.74 -29.72 30.67
C GLN A 538 -5.23 -30.02 30.42
N GLY A 539 -5.49 -31.04 29.58
CA GLY A 539 -6.83 -31.55 29.32
C GLY A 539 -7.71 -30.69 28.40
N ARG A 540 -7.17 -29.62 27.80
CA ARG A 540 -7.88 -28.75 26.86
C ARG A 540 -7.08 -28.54 25.58
N LYS A 541 -7.79 -28.29 24.48
CA LYS A 541 -7.18 -27.82 23.23
C LYS A 541 -6.79 -26.35 23.36
N TRP A 542 -5.62 -26.00 22.85
CA TRP A 542 -5.06 -24.67 22.99
C TRP A 542 -4.45 -24.14 21.69
N PHE A 543 -4.54 -22.83 21.52
CA PHE A 543 -3.92 -22.07 20.44
C PHE A 543 -2.96 -21.08 21.09
N LEU A 544 -1.68 -21.17 20.74
CA LEU A 544 -0.66 -20.26 21.22
C LEU A 544 0.03 -19.59 20.03
N TRP A 545 -0.01 -18.26 20.00
CA TRP A 545 0.82 -17.45 19.13
C TRP A 545 2.08 -16.98 19.87
N VAL A 546 3.25 -17.20 19.28
CA VAL A 546 4.54 -16.73 19.80
C VAL A 546 5.28 -15.96 18.72
N HIS A 547 5.73 -14.74 19.03
CA HIS A 547 6.49 -13.91 18.11
C HIS A 547 7.93 -13.72 18.60
N TYR A 548 8.89 -14.33 17.89
CA TYR A 548 10.32 -14.17 18.13
C TYR A 548 10.82 -12.92 17.42
N LEU A 549 11.57 -12.09 18.14
CA LEU A 549 11.97 -10.76 17.68
C LEU A 549 13.47 -10.62 17.43
N ASP A 550 14.32 -11.45 18.05
CA ASP A 550 15.76 -11.14 18.15
C ASP A 550 16.40 -10.74 16.80
N PRO A 551 16.16 -11.42 15.66
CA PRO A 551 16.67 -11.04 14.33
C PRO A 551 16.11 -9.73 13.72
N HIS A 552 15.91 -8.67 14.51
CA HIS A 552 15.27 -7.41 14.12
C HIS A 552 16.12 -6.16 14.42
N GLY A 553 16.40 -5.38 13.37
CA GLY A 553 16.73 -3.95 13.41
C GLY A 553 18.14 -3.59 13.86
N ARG A 554 18.59 -4.07 15.03
CA ARG A 554 19.96 -3.84 15.52
C ARG A 554 20.55 -5.12 16.10
N TYR A 555 21.19 -5.86 15.22
CA TYR A 555 21.73 -7.17 15.53
C TYR A 555 22.87 -7.11 16.56
N VAL A 556 22.88 -8.05 17.51
CA VAL A 556 23.90 -8.16 18.54
C VAL A 556 24.72 -9.44 18.40
N GLU A 557 25.96 -9.40 18.91
CA GLU A 557 26.73 -10.63 19.09
C GLU A 557 26.16 -11.44 20.25
N HIS A 558 26.21 -12.76 20.12
CA HIS A 558 25.89 -13.71 21.18
C HIS A 558 27.17 -14.42 21.62
N PRO A 559 27.88 -13.93 22.67
CA PRO A 559 29.20 -14.45 23.04
C PRO A 559 29.23 -15.95 23.37
N ASP A 560 28.11 -16.47 23.85
CA ASP A 560 27.95 -17.89 24.21
C ASP A 560 27.39 -18.74 23.06
N HIS A 561 27.40 -18.22 21.83
CA HIS A 561 26.88 -18.89 20.63
C HIS A 561 27.78 -18.66 19.40
N VAL A 562 27.37 -19.15 18.23
CA VAL A 562 28.15 -19.00 16.99
C VAL A 562 28.27 -17.52 16.58
N SER A 563 29.47 -17.12 16.16
CA SER A 563 29.74 -15.81 15.56
C SER A 563 30.22 -15.99 14.12
N TYR A 564 29.62 -15.23 13.21
CA TYR A 564 29.91 -15.28 11.78
C TYR A 564 30.76 -14.11 11.27
N GLY A 565 31.08 -13.14 12.14
CA GLY A 565 31.76 -11.89 11.81
C GLY A 565 31.08 -10.68 12.44
N ALA A 566 31.49 -9.48 12.00
CA ALA A 566 31.06 -8.21 12.57
C ALA A 566 30.33 -7.29 11.57
N SER A 567 30.12 -7.73 10.32
CA SER A 567 29.25 -6.98 9.41
C SER A 567 27.78 -7.14 9.81
N GLU A 568 26.90 -6.23 9.39
CA GLU A 568 25.46 -6.32 9.73
C GLU A 568 24.85 -7.67 9.33
N GLU A 569 25.18 -8.16 8.13
CA GLU A 569 24.73 -9.48 7.66
C GLU A 569 25.30 -10.64 8.49
N ASP A 570 26.51 -10.51 9.05
CA ASP A 570 27.10 -11.53 9.93
C ASP A 570 26.42 -11.58 11.29
N LEU A 571 26.10 -10.41 11.85
CA LEU A 571 25.39 -10.30 13.11
C LEU A 571 23.96 -10.84 12.95
N TYR A 572 23.28 -10.50 11.85
CA TYR A 572 21.99 -11.07 11.48
C TYR A 572 22.00 -12.60 11.46
N ASP A 573 22.98 -13.20 10.76
CA ASP A 573 23.13 -14.66 10.71
C ASP A 573 23.38 -15.27 12.10
N GLY A 574 24.08 -14.53 12.98
CA GLY A 574 24.33 -14.93 14.37
C GLY A 574 23.06 -14.92 15.23
N GLU A 575 22.20 -13.91 15.05
CA GLU A 575 20.90 -13.84 15.72
C GLU A 575 19.93 -14.91 15.20
N LEU A 576 19.93 -15.20 13.89
CA LEU A 576 19.17 -16.32 13.33
C LEU A 576 19.55 -17.64 14.02
N ALA A 577 20.86 -17.91 14.16
CA ALA A 577 21.35 -19.10 14.84
C ALA A 577 20.95 -19.16 16.32
N TYR A 578 21.01 -18.02 17.02
CA TYR A 578 20.60 -17.93 18.41
C TYR A 578 19.08 -18.13 18.60
N THR A 579 18.26 -17.55 17.73
CA THR A 579 16.81 -17.78 17.73
C THR A 579 16.49 -19.24 17.41
N ASP A 580 17.16 -19.83 16.42
CA ASP A 580 17.00 -21.25 16.06
C ASP A 580 17.38 -22.20 17.22
N LEU A 581 18.43 -21.89 17.99
CA LEU A 581 18.77 -22.62 19.23
C LEU A 581 17.59 -22.67 20.20
N HIS A 582 16.95 -21.54 20.45
CA HIS A 582 15.82 -21.45 21.40
C HIS A 582 14.53 -22.04 20.83
N LEU A 583 14.29 -21.94 19.52
CA LEU A 583 13.24 -22.68 18.84
C LEU A 583 13.46 -24.20 18.97
N GLY A 584 14.70 -24.67 18.80
CA GLY A 584 15.06 -26.07 19.05
C GLY A 584 14.73 -26.52 20.47
N ARG A 585 15.01 -25.67 21.47
CA ARG A 585 14.64 -25.91 22.87
C ARG A 585 13.12 -25.97 23.05
N LEU A 586 12.37 -25.01 22.52
CA LEU A 586 10.90 -25.00 22.58
C LEU A 586 10.30 -26.27 21.99
N LEU A 587 10.74 -26.66 20.79
CA LEU A 587 10.25 -27.85 20.07
C LEU A 587 10.59 -29.14 20.82
N THR A 588 11.80 -29.23 21.38
CA THR A 588 12.26 -30.41 22.13
C THR A 588 11.47 -30.59 23.42
N GLU A 589 11.26 -29.51 24.19
CA GLU A 589 10.52 -29.59 25.44
C GLU A 589 9.01 -29.74 25.21
N LEU A 590 8.45 -29.12 24.17
CA LEU A 590 7.05 -29.33 23.75
C LEU A 590 6.75 -30.82 23.54
N ALA A 591 7.63 -31.54 22.84
CA ALA A 591 7.46 -32.97 22.59
C ALA A 591 7.43 -33.83 23.86
N ARG A 592 7.92 -33.32 25.00
CA ARG A 592 7.90 -33.99 26.31
C ARG A 592 6.72 -33.60 27.18
N LEU A 593 6.03 -32.51 26.86
CA LEU A 593 4.86 -32.05 27.61
C LEU A 593 3.61 -32.85 27.25
N PRO A 594 2.69 -33.08 28.20
CA PRO A 594 1.40 -33.72 27.90
C PRO A 594 0.64 -32.97 26.79
N GLY A 595 0.29 -33.67 25.71
CA GLY A 595 -0.41 -33.10 24.56
C GLY A 595 0.53 -32.51 23.49
N GLY A 596 1.85 -32.53 23.72
CA GLY A 596 2.85 -32.15 22.73
C GLY A 596 2.81 -33.01 21.47
N GLU A 597 2.57 -34.31 21.62
CA GLU A 597 2.40 -35.28 20.54
C GLU A 597 1.19 -34.99 19.63
N ARG A 598 0.21 -34.23 20.15
CA ARG A 598 -0.97 -33.77 19.41
C ARG A 598 -0.91 -32.29 19.07
N THR A 599 0.27 -31.77 18.72
CA THR A 599 0.45 -30.35 18.39
C THR A 599 0.81 -30.14 16.92
N VAL A 600 -0.04 -29.38 16.22
CA VAL A 600 0.27 -28.79 14.92
C VAL A 600 1.14 -27.56 15.14
N ILE A 601 2.23 -27.45 14.38
CA ILE A 601 3.16 -26.33 14.46
C ILE A 601 3.18 -25.62 13.12
N VAL A 602 2.90 -24.32 13.12
CA VAL A 602 2.97 -23.45 11.94
C VAL A 602 4.04 -22.40 12.21
N ILE A 603 5.07 -22.34 11.36
CA ILE A 603 6.18 -21.38 11.47
C ILE A 603 6.27 -20.55 10.20
N THR A 604 6.30 -19.24 10.34
CA THR A 604 6.60 -18.30 9.24
C THR A 604 7.47 -17.16 9.72
N SER A 605 8.00 -16.38 8.80
CA SER A 605 8.46 -15.03 9.10
C SER A 605 7.45 -13.98 8.63
N ASP A 606 7.48 -12.82 9.26
CA ASP A 606 6.67 -11.68 8.89
C ASP A 606 7.28 -10.88 7.73
N HIS A 607 8.61 -10.80 7.63
CA HIS A 607 9.37 -10.32 6.46
C HIS A 607 10.87 -10.68 6.58
N GLY A 608 11.65 -10.36 5.54
CA GLY A 608 13.12 -10.42 5.54
C GLY A 608 13.78 -9.05 5.73
N ASP A 609 15.11 -8.99 5.56
CA ASP A 609 15.92 -7.78 5.71
C ASP A 609 16.87 -7.56 4.52
N ALA A 610 17.18 -6.29 4.20
CA ALA A 610 18.06 -5.96 3.09
C ALA A 610 19.47 -5.57 3.56
N PHE A 611 20.49 -6.01 2.82
CA PHE A 611 21.92 -5.77 3.09
C PHE A 611 22.61 -5.02 1.93
N GLY A 612 21.85 -4.26 1.14
CA GLY A 612 22.36 -3.44 0.06
C GLY A 612 22.25 -4.06 -1.33
N GLU A 613 21.56 -5.19 -1.50
CA GLU A 613 21.34 -5.87 -2.78
C GLU A 613 20.74 -4.92 -3.82
N HIS A 614 19.77 -4.11 -3.41
CA HIS A 614 19.10 -3.11 -4.26
C HIS A 614 19.39 -1.67 -3.82
N GLY A 615 20.53 -1.45 -3.16
CA GLY A 615 21.02 -0.11 -2.81
C GLY A 615 20.37 0.52 -1.57
N PHE A 616 19.62 -0.25 -0.79
CA PHE A 616 19.12 0.12 0.53
C PHE A 616 19.42 -0.99 1.54
N ILE A 617 19.41 -0.61 2.82
CA ILE A 617 19.56 -1.52 3.96
C ILE A 617 18.30 -1.46 4.82
N ASN A 618 18.09 -2.49 5.62
CA ASN A 618 16.89 -2.70 6.45
C ASN A 618 15.62 -2.93 5.61
N HIS A 619 14.48 -2.93 6.29
CA HIS A 619 13.19 -3.33 5.76
C HIS A 619 12.19 -2.17 5.62
N GLY A 620 10.97 -2.49 5.19
CA GLY A 620 9.80 -1.59 5.10
C GLY A 620 9.70 -0.77 3.81
N GLN A 621 10.80 -0.54 3.10
CA GLN A 621 10.92 0.49 2.06
C GLN A 621 10.68 0.01 0.62
N ALA A 622 10.69 -1.30 0.40
CA ALA A 622 10.62 -1.91 -0.93
C ALA A 622 9.84 -3.23 -0.87
N LEU A 623 9.59 -3.86 -2.03
CA LEU A 623 8.91 -5.14 -2.13
C LEU A 623 9.76 -6.17 -2.88
N TYR A 624 11.08 -6.12 -2.73
CA TYR A 624 12.02 -7.06 -3.37
C TYR A 624 12.13 -8.38 -2.61
N ARG A 625 12.80 -9.36 -3.20
CA ARG A 625 12.94 -10.73 -2.70
C ARG A 625 13.51 -10.78 -1.29
N GLU A 626 14.52 -9.97 -0.99
CA GLU A 626 15.18 -9.94 0.32
C GLU A 626 14.23 -9.56 1.46
N LEU A 627 13.12 -8.85 1.17
CA LEU A 627 12.11 -8.50 2.15
C LEU A 627 10.90 -9.45 2.14
N LEU A 628 10.59 -10.06 0.99
CA LEU A 628 9.36 -10.84 0.84
C LEU A 628 9.55 -12.35 0.91
N HIS A 629 10.69 -12.90 0.52
CA HIS A 629 10.85 -14.34 0.43
C HIS A 629 11.24 -14.95 1.78
N VAL A 630 10.25 -15.53 2.45
CA VAL A 630 10.32 -16.00 3.84
C VAL A 630 10.06 -17.50 3.95
N PRO A 631 10.46 -18.19 5.04
CA PRO A 631 10.06 -19.57 5.28
C PRO A 631 8.58 -19.70 5.65
N LEU A 632 7.95 -20.79 5.23
CA LEU A 632 6.66 -21.28 5.76
C LEU A 632 6.76 -22.78 5.97
N ILE A 633 6.53 -23.24 7.20
CA ILE A 633 6.65 -24.63 7.64
C ILE A 633 5.37 -25.02 8.37
N VAL A 634 4.77 -26.14 8.00
CA VAL A 634 3.59 -26.71 8.67
C VAL A 634 3.89 -28.16 9.06
N HIS A 635 4.03 -28.37 10.36
CA HIS A 635 4.13 -29.70 10.97
C HIS A 635 2.74 -30.15 11.41
N VAL A 636 2.25 -31.23 10.82
CA VAL A 636 1.08 -31.97 11.33
C VAL A 636 1.60 -33.34 11.77
N PRO A 637 1.40 -33.76 13.04
CA PRO A 637 1.85 -35.07 13.50
C PRO A 637 1.33 -36.19 12.59
N ASP A 638 2.18 -37.18 12.33
CA ASP A 638 1.95 -38.33 11.44
C ASP A 638 1.68 -38.01 9.96
N ASN A 639 1.65 -36.73 9.55
CA ASN A 639 1.57 -36.36 8.14
C ASN A 639 2.96 -36.51 7.48
N PRO A 640 3.09 -37.19 6.33
CA PRO A 640 4.37 -37.32 5.64
C PRO A 640 4.98 -35.96 5.25
N PRO A 641 6.32 -35.80 5.32
CA PRO A 641 6.98 -34.58 4.92
C PRO A 641 6.80 -34.31 3.42
N ARG A 642 6.73 -33.03 3.05
CA ARG A 642 6.59 -32.58 1.66
C ARG A 642 7.33 -31.28 1.45
N LEU A 643 7.90 -31.11 0.26
CA LEU A 643 8.39 -29.84 -0.24
C LEU A 643 7.44 -29.39 -1.35
N VAL A 644 6.74 -28.28 -1.15
CA VAL A 644 5.68 -27.81 -2.05
C VAL A 644 6.15 -26.56 -2.80
N GLY A 645 6.05 -26.60 -4.13
CA GLY A 645 6.31 -25.47 -5.02
C GLY A 645 5.10 -24.55 -5.21
N GLY A 646 5.28 -23.50 -6.03
CA GLY A 646 4.27 -22.47 -6.25
C GLY A 646 4.29 -21.36 -5.20
N ALA A 647 3.71 -20.21 -5.55
CA ALA A 647 3.71 -19.06 -4.65
C ALA A 647 2.61 -19.21 -3.59
N VAL A 648 3.00 -19.12 -2.32
CA VAL A 648 2.10 -19.06 -1.16
C VAL A 648 2.41 -17.79 -0.35
N SER A 649 1.53 -17.42 0.58
CA SER A 649 1.75 -16.24 1.42
C SER A 649 1.55 -16.54 2.90
N GLY A 650 2.23 -15.81 3.78
CA GLY A 650 2.03 -15.92 5.23
C GLY A 650 0.57 -15.72 5.65
N ILE A 651 -0.23 -14.95 4.90
CA ILE A 651 -1.67 -14.77 5.19
C ILE A 651 -2.48 -16.07 4.98
N ASP A 652 -1.95 -17.05 4.27
CA ASP A 652 -2.57 -18.37 4.11
C ASP A 652 -2.58 -19.17 5.43
N ALA A 653 -1.78 -18.78 6.42
CA ALA A 653 -1.66 -19.48 7.70
C ALA A 653 -2.99 -19.50 8.47
N VAL A 654 -3.71 -18.38 8.55
CA VAL A 654 -4.97 -18.27 9.31
C VAL A 654 -6.07 -19.20 8.78
N PRO A 655 -6.46 -19.16 7.49
CA PRO A 655 -7.46 -20.10 6.96
C PRO A 655 -6.97 -21.56 6.99
N THR A 656 -5.65 -21.79 6.95
CA THR A 656 -5.08 -23.14 7.14
C THR A 656 -5.27 -23.64 8.57
N ILE A 657 -4.92 -22.82 9.56
CA ILE A 657 -5.08 -23.11 11.00
C ILE A 657 -6.56 -23.35 11.33
N ALA A 658 -7.45 -22.50 10.84
CA ALA A 658 -8.89 -22.64 11.06
C ALA A 658 -9.43 -23.96 10.48
N HIS A 659 -9.05 -24.33 9.25
CA HIS A 659 -9.41 -25.63 8.67
C HIS A 659 -8.86 -26.81 9.48
N LEU A 660 -7.60 -26.76 9.92
CA LEU A 660 -6.98 -27.80 10.75
C LEU A 660 -7.65 -27.91 12.13
N ALA A 661 -8.22 -26.82 12.64
CA ALA A 661 -9.02 -26.78 13.86
C ALA A 661 -10.46 -27.29 13.68
N GLY A 662 -10.84 -27.71 12.46
CA GLY A 662 -12.17 -28.20 12.14
C GLY A 662 -13.22 -27.11 11.91
N VAL A 663 -12.79 -25.86 11.67
CA VAL A 663 -13.69 -24.76 11.34
C VAL A 663 -14.14 -24.86 9.88
N ASP A 664 -15.45 -24.80 9.65
CA ASP A 664 -16.02 -24.66 8.32
C ASP A 664 -15.91 -23.20 7.87
N LEU A 665 -14.96 -22.90 6.99
CA LEU A 665 -14.68 -21.52 6.56
C LEU A 665 -15.84 -20.91 5.77
N ASP A 666 -16.68 -21.72 5.11
CA ASP A 666 -17.82 -21.23 4.35
C ASP A 666 -18.98 -20.78 5.26
N ARG A 667 -19.00 -21.29 6.50
CA ARG A 667 -20.04 -21.03 7.52
C ARG A 667 -19.51 -20.25 8.72
N LEU A 668 -18.26 -19.80 8.68
CA LEU A 668 -17.65 -19.08 9.79
C LEU A 668 -18.30 -17.71 9.95
N GLU A 669 -18.96 -17.52 11.10
CA GLU A 669 -19.57 -16.26 11.50
C GLU A 669 -19.14 -15.87 12.90
N ILE A 670 -18.72 -14.62 13.09
CA ILE A 670 -18.41 -14.04 14.40
C ILE A 670 -19.27 -12.78 14.56
N ASP A 671 -19.95 -12.67 15.70
CA ASP A 671 -20.90 -11.59 16.00
C ASP A 671 -21.96 -11.36 14.90
N GLY A 672 -22.44 -12.46 14.30
CA GLY A 672 -23.45 -12.44 13.23
C GLY A 672 -22.94 -11.90 11.89
N LYS A 673 -21.62 -11.79 11.71
CA LYS A 673 -20.97 -11.38 10.46
C LYS A 673 -20.14 -12.53 9.90
N ARG A 674 -20.28 -12.77 8.60
CA ARG A 674 -19.44 -13.74 7.88
C ARG A 674 -17.98 -13.32 7.95
N VAL A 675 -17.10 -14.28 8.19
CA VAL A 675 -15.65 -14.05 8.19
C VAL A 675 -15.09 -14.45 6.84
N THR A 676 -14.35 -13.53 6.21
CA THR A 676 -13.69 -13.72 4.92
C THR A 676 -12.18 -13.56 5.09
N PHE A 677 -11.43 -14.36 4.33
CA PHE A 677 -9.97 -14.35 4.31
C PHE A 677 -9.47 -14.03 2.91
N GLU A 678 -8.41 -13.21 2.80
CA GLU A 678 -7.70 -12.99 1.52
C GLU A 678 -6.71 -14.13 1.22
N GLY A 679 -6.28 -14.84 2.27
CA GLY A 679 -5.46 -16.03 2.17
C GLY A 679 -6.28 -17.25 1.78
N LYS A 680 -5.62 -18.25 1.20
CA LYS A 680 -6.22 -19.56 0.91
C LYS A 680 -5.74 -20.59 1.91
N SER A 681 -6.62 -21.49 2.32
CA SER A 681 -6.20 -22.64 3.13
C SER A 681 -5.25 -23.55 2.34
N LEU A 682 -4.15 -23.94 2.96
CA LEU A 682 -3.11 -24.80 2.38
C LEU A 682 -3.36 -26.30 2.62
N VAL A 683 -4.55 -26.69 3.07
CA VAL A 683 -4.94 -28.11 3.22
C VAL A 683 -4.70 -28.93 1.93
N PRO A 684 -5.03 -28.43 0.71
CA PRO A 684 -4.69 -29.12 -0.54
C PRO A 684 -3.18 -29.40 -0.69
N GLN A 685 -2.34 -28.42 -0.37
CA GLN A 685 -0.89 -28.51 -0.44
C GLN A 685 -0.34 -29.48 0.64
N ILE A 686 -0.86 -29.38 1.86
CA ILE A 686 -0.36 -30.11 3.03
C ILE A 686 -0.63 -31.62 2.93
N PHE A 687 -1.88 -31.99 2.60
CA PHE A 687 -2.28 -33.40 2.64
C PHE A 687 -2.23 -34.06 1.26
N TYR A 688 -2.48 -33.31 0.19
CA TYR A 688 -2.63 -33.86 -1.16
C TYR A 688 -1.47 -33.50 -2.09
N GLY A 689 -0.55 -32.63 -1.66
CA GLY A 689 0.63 -32.24 -2.46
C GLY A 689 0.26 -31.45 -3.72
N GLN A 690 -0.89 -30.78 -3.73
CA GLN A 690 -1.32 -29.96 -4.86
C GLN A 690 -0.40 -28.74 -5.01
N GLU A 691 -0.01 -28.41 -6.24
CA GLU A 691 0.74 -27.18 -6.55
C GLU A 691 -0.13 -26.23 -7.38
N GLU A 692 0.04 -24.92 -7.17
CA GLU A 692 -0.64 -23.86 -7.93
C GLU A 692 0.42 -22.91 -8.55
N PRO A 693 1.12 -23.31 -9.62
CA PRO A 693 2.25 -22.55 -10.16
C PRO A 693 1.86 -21.16 -10.71
N GLU A 694 0.62 -21.01 -11.17
CA GLU A 694 0.05 -19.78 -11.71
C GLU A 694 -0.60 -18.87 -10.66
N ARG A 695 -0.69 -19.34 -9.40
CA ARG A 695 -1.24 -18.52 -8.31
C ARG A 695 -0.39 -17.28 -8.12
N ALA A 696 -1.03 -16.11 -8.19
CA ALA A 696 -0.45 -14.88 -7.68
C ALA A 696 -0.73 -14.74 -6.17
N VAL A 697 0.30 -14.36 -5.43
CA VAL A 697 0.21 -13.83 -4.07
C VAL A 697 0.62 -12.37 -4.10
N PHE A 698 0.15 -11.59 -3.12
CA PHE A 698 0.29 -10.14 -3.14
C PHE A 698 1.06 -9.62 -1.95
N ALA A 699 1.65 -8.45 -2.08
CA ALA A 699 2.32 -7.75 -0.99
C ALA A 699 2.17 -6.22 -1.12
N GLU A 700 2.27 -5.50 -0.01
CA GLU A 700 2.11 -4.06 0.01
C GLU A 700 2.96 -3.33 1.05
N THR A 701 3.33 -2.08 0.74
CA THR A 701 3.86 -1.11 1.71
C THR A 701 3.44 0.29 1.29
N ASN A 702 3.24 1.20 2.25
CA ASN A 702 3.05 2.62 1.98
C ASN A 702 4.26 3.48 2.37
N PHE A 703 5.34 2.86 2.86
CA PHE A 703 6.55 3.55 3.28
C PHE A 703 7.74 3.21 2.37
N PRO A 704 8.55 4.18 1.92
CA PRO A 704 8.25 5.62 1.88
C PRO A 704 7.24 5.98 0.78
N GLN A 705 6.83 5.01 -0.05
CA GLN A 705 5.92 5.17 -1.17
C GLN A 705 4.88 4.04 -1.19
N PRO A 706 3.69 4.27 -1.76
CA PRO A 706 2.68 3.23 -1.93
C PRO A 706 3.06 2.26 -3.03
N LEU A 707 3.63 1.13 -2.63
CA LEU A 707 4.00 0.01 -3.50
C LEU A 707 3.02 -1.14 -3.32
N ARG A 708 2.75 -1.84 -4.42
CA ARG A 708 1.91 -3.03 -4.49
C ARG A 708 2.59 -4.06 -5.36
N ALA A 709 2.59 -5.32 -4.97
CA ALA A 709 3.23 -6.37 -5.74
C ALA A 709 2.30 -7.56 -5.94
N ALA A 710 2.43 -8.20 -7.10
CA ALA A 710 1.90 -9.53 -7.37
C ALA A 710 3.08 -10.44 -7.74
N VAL A 711 3.09 -11.63 -7.14
CA VAL A 711 4.18 -12.60 -7.23
C VAL A 711 3.60 -13.96 -7.61
N THR A 712 4.10 -14.53 -8.69
CA THR A 712 3.89 -15.95 -9.05
C THR A 712 5.24 -16.67 -8.97
N SER A 713 5.25 -18.00 -9.17
CA SER A 713 6.51 -18.75 -9.25
C SER A 713 7.40 -18.37 -10.46
N ALA A 714 6.86 -17.66 -11.45
CA ALA A 714 7.57 -17.31 -12.69
C ALA A 714 7.85 -15.80 -12.82
N TYR A 715 6.88 -14.96 -12.51
CA TYR A 715 6.98 -13.51 -12.67
C TYR A 715 6.58 -12.77 -11.40
N LYS A 716 7.24 -11.63 -11.19
CA LYS A 716 6.87 -10.64 -10.19
C LYS A 716 6.65 -9.29 -10.84
N VAL A 717 5.63 -8.60 -10.37
CA VAL A 717 5.34 -7.21 -10.74
C VAL A 717 5.28 -6.38 -9.47
N ILE A 718 5.99 -5.25 -9.45
CA ILE A 718 5.91 -4.23 -8.40
C ILE A 718 5.37 -2.95 -9.05
N TYR A 719 4.27 -2.44 -8.54
CA TYR A 719 3.62 -1.23 -9.01
C TYR A 719 3.72 -0.12 -7.96
N ASN A 720 4.27 1.01 -8.39
CA ASN A 720 4.32 2.24 -7.61
C ASN A 720 3.12 3.11 -7.98
N LEU A 721 2.12 3.11 -7.10
CA LEU A 721 0.85 3.82 -7.29
C LEU A 721 1.06 5.33 -7.48
N LYS A 722 2.06 5.91 -6.81
CA LYS A 722 2.29 7.35 -6.78
C LYS A 722 2.92 7.91 -8.05
N ASN A 723 3.79 7.13 -8.69
CA ASN A 723 4.54 7.58 -9.87
C ASN A 723 4.10 6.87 -11.15
N ASN A 724 3.11 5.96 -11.05
CA ASN A 724 2.66 5.09 -12.13
C ASN A 724 3.86 4.40 -12.82
N LEU A 725 4.69 3.76 -12.00
CA LEU A 725 5.87 3.02 -12.45
C LEU A 725 5.70 1.55 -12.12
N THR A 726 5.88 0.73 -13.15
CA THR A 726 5.87 -0.73 -13.01
C THR A 726 7.29 -1.25 -13.13
N GLU A 727 7.65 -2.11 -12.20
CA GLU A 727 8.79 -3.00 -12.30
C GLU A 727 8.29 -4.42 -12.53
N ALA A 728 9.01 -5.19 -13.35
CA ALA A 728 8.66 -6.57 -13.61
C ALA A 728 9.91 -7.43 -13.71
N TYR A 729 9.88 -8.63 -13.16
CA TYR A 729 11.03 -9.53 -13.08
C TYR A 729 10.61 -10.94 -13.51
N ASP A 730 11.43 -11.55 -14.36
CA ASP A 730 11.36 -12.98 -14.67
C ASP A 730 12.17 -13.72 -13.60
N LEU A 731 11.49 -14.32 -12.62
CA LEU A 731 12.13 -14.89 -11.44
C LEU A 731 12.94 -16.17 -11.75
N LYS A 732 12.72 -16.79 -12.91
CA LYS A 732 13.52 -17.94 -13.35
C LYS A 732 14.85 -17.49 -13.94
N ALA A 733 14.84 -16.46 -14.78
CA ALA A 733 16.05 -15.91 -15.40
C ALA A 733 16.81 -14.94 -14.48
N ASP A 734 16.09 -14.27 -13.58
CA ASP A 734 16.58 -13.20 -12.71
C ASP A 734 15.97 -13.34 -11.29
N PRO A 735 16.37 -14.40 -10.55
CA PRO A 735 15.84 -14.66 -9.21
C PRO A 735 16.20 -13.55 -8.19
N TRP A 736 17.18 -12.70 -8.51
CA TRP A 736 17.64 -11.60 -7.66
C TRP A 736 17.17 -10.22 -8.14
N GLU A 737 16.24 -10.19 -9.10
CA GLU A 737 15.48 -8.99 -9.49
C GLU A 737 16.39 -7.82 -9.91
N LYS A 738 17.44 -8.10 -10.69
CA LYS A 738 18.42 -7.10 -11.17
C LYS A 738 18.08 -6.50 -12.52
N SER A 739 17.24 -7.16 -13.31
CA SER A 739 16.89 -6.80 -14.69
C SER A 739 15.40 -6.46 -14.82
N ASN A 740 15.07 -5.19 -14.59
CA ASN A 740 13.69 -4.69 -14.67
C ASN A 740 13.12 -4.71 -16.12
N LEU A 741 12.04 -5.47 -16.31
CA LEU A 741 11.30 -5.67 -17.55
C LEU A 741 10.05 -4.80 -17.69
N GLY A 742 9.74 -3.94 -16.72
CA GLY A 742 8.49 -3.17 -16.65
C GLY A 742 8.26 -2.20 -17.81
N HIS A 743 9.31 -1.83 -18.56
CA HIS A 743 9.20 -1.01 -19.77
C HIS A 743 8.68 -1.77 -21.00
N ARG A 744 8.75 -3.11 -20.99
CA ARG A 744 8.33 -3.96 -22.11
C ARG A 744 7.21 -4.94 -21.76
N LEU A 745 7.02 -5.23 -20.46
CA LEU A 745 6.03 -6.16 -19.90
C LEU A 745 5.79 -7.39 -20.78
N PRO A 746 6.67 -8.41 -20.75
CA PRO A 746 6.45 -9.63 -21.51
C PRO A 746 5.09 -10.26 -21.15
N PRO A 747 4.47 -11.08 -22.04
CA PRO A 747 3.11 -11.59 -21.83
C PRO A 747 2.86 -12.23 -20.45
N GLY A 748 3.82 -12.98 -19.91
CA GLY A 748 3.70 -13.56 -18.56
C GLY A 748 3.69 -12.51 -17.44
N ALA A 749 4.50 -11.46 -17.54
CA ALA A 749 4.48 -10.35 -16.58
C ALA A 749 3.22 -9.49 -16.74
N LEU A 750 2.71 -9.31 -17.97
CA LEU A 750 1.45 -8.63 -18.23
C LEU A 750 0.28 -9.35 -17.55
N ALA A 751 0.20 -10.68 -17.65
CA ALA A 751 -0.81 -11.46 -16.94
C ALA A 751 -0.72 -11.30 -15.40
N VAL A 752 0.48 -11.21 -14.83
CA VAL A 752 0.66 -10.93 -13.40
C VAL A 752 0.26 -9.49 -13.05
N ARG A 753 0.53 -8.52 -13.94
CA ARG A 753 0.07 -7.13 -13.78
C ARG A 753 -1.46 -7.04 -13.77
N GLU A 754 -2.14 -7.76 -14.67
CA GLU A 754 -3.61 -7.83 -14.71
C GLU A 754 -4.18 -8.46 -13.43
N GLN A 755 -3.53 -9.52 -12.91
CA GLN A 755 -3.90 -10.08 -11.60
C GLN A 755 -3.70 -9.09 -10.45
N LEU A 756 -2.66 -8.25 -10.52
CA LEU A 756 -2.44 -7.17 -9.56
C LEU A 756 -3.55 -6.12 -9.64
N ASP A 757 -3.96 -5.71 -10.84
CA ASP A 757 -5.07 -4.77 -11.02
C ASP A 757 -6.37 -5.34 -10.47
N LEU A 758 -6.69 -6.61 -10.77
CA LEU A 758 -7.90 -7.27 -10.24
C LEU A 758 -7.90 -7.36 -8.72
N TRP A 759 -6.72 -7.58 -8.13
CA TRP A 759 -6.57 -7.54 -6.68
C TRP A 759 -6.75 -6.14 -6.12
N LEU A 760 -6.15 -5.11 -6.73
CA LEU A 760 -6.28 -3.72 -6.29
C LEU A 760 -7.73 -3.25 -6.30
N ASP A 761 -8.47 -3.55 -7.37
CA ASP A 761 -9.89 -3.19 -7.49
C ASP A 761 -10.73 -3.85 -6.37
N ARG A 762 -10.37 -5.09 -5.97
CA ARG A 762 -10.99 -5.77 -4.82
C ARG A 762 -10.58 -5.18 -3.48
N VAL A 763 -9.28 -5.01 -3.24
CA VAL A 763 -8.76 -4.88 -1.88
C VAL A 763 -8.42 -3.47 -1.45
N LEU A 764 -8.16 -2.49 -2.33
CA LEU A 764 -7.84 -1.12 -1.90
C LEU A 764 -8.96 -0.50 -1.03
N PHE A 765 -10.11 -1.16 -0.96
CA PHE A 765 -11.33 -0.64 -0.38
C PHE A 765 -11.95 -1.56 0.69
N ALA A 766 -11.26 -2.62 1.12
CA ALA A 766 -11.75 -3.55 2.14
C ALA A 766 -11.74 -2.99 3.58
N ARG A 767 -11.48 -1.68 3.75
CA ARG A 767 -11.55 -0.96 5.03
C ARG A 767 -12.92 -0.37 5.36
N ASP A 768 -13.83 -0.29 4.39
CA ASP A 768 -15.18 0.22 4.59
C ASP A 768 -16.14 -0.95 4.89
N PRO A 769 -16.72 -1.02 6.11
CA PRO A 769 -17.68 -2.07 6.46
C PRO A 769 -18.88 -2.16 5.50
N VAL A 770 -19.29 -1.03 4.90
CA VAL A 770 -20.39 -0.98 3.94
C VAL A 770 -19.98 -1.59 2.62
N PHE A 771 -18.74 -1.37 2.17
CA PHE A 771 -18.23 -1.98 0.94
C PHE A 771 -18.02 -3.48 1.07
N ASN A 772 -17.47 -3.95 2.19
CA ASN A 772 -17.32 -5.39 2.45
C ASN A 772 -18.68 -6.09 2.48
N GLN A 773 -19.66 -5.51 3.18
CA GLN A 773 -21.03 -6.04 3.19
C GLN A 773 -21.67 -6.00 1.80
N ALA A 774 -21.39 -4.96 1.00
CA ALA A 774 -21.87 -4.88 -0.37
C ALA A 774 -21.24 -5.96 -1.26
N ALA A 775 -19.91 -6.10 -1.24
CA ALA A 775 -19.18 -7.11 -1.99
C ALA A 775 -19.62 -8.53 -1.62
N GLU A 776 -19.80 -8.82 -0.32
CA GLU A 776 -20.31 -10.10 0.17
C GLU A 776 -21.73 -10.37 -0.32
N LYS A 777 -22.66 -9.42 -0.11
CA LYS A 777 -24.04 -9.54 -0.60
C LYS A 777 -24.09 -9.70 -2.11
N MET A 778 -23.22 -9.04 -2.84
CA MET A 778 -23.18 -9.16 -4.30
C MET A 778 -22.55 -10.48 -4.76
N ALA A 779 -21.52 -11.00 -4.11
CA ALA A 779 -20.96 -12.32 -4.39
C ALA A 779 -21.96 -13.45 -4.10
N GLU A 780 -22.91 -13.24 -3.18
CA GLU A 780 -24.01 -14.17 -2.96
C GLU A 780 -25.06 -14.16 -4.09
N VAL A 781 -25.26 -12.99 -4.71
CA VAL A 781 -26.26 -12.73 -5.74
C VAL A 781 -25.75 -13.05 -7.14
N LEU A 782 -24.56 -12.60 -7.53
CA LEU A 782 -23.96 -12.87 -8.84
C LEU A 782 -23.12 -14.16 -8.78
N LEU A 783 -23.60 -15.21 -9.43
CA LEU A 783 -22.93 -16.51 -9.45
C LEU A 783 -21.83 -16.55 -10.52
N PRO A 784 -20.69 -17.21 -10.24
CA PRO A 784 -19.56 -17.32 -11.18
C PRO A 784 -19.87 -18.19 -12.40
N ALA A 785 -20.87 -19.06 -12.30
CA ALA A 785 -21.31 -19.96 -13.35
C ALA A 785 -22.77 -20.37 -13.13
N ALA A 786 -23.37 -20.95 -14.17
CA ALA A 786 -24.71 -21.53 -14.08
C ALA A 786 -24.75 -22.61 -13.00
N VAL A 787 -25.74 -22.53 -12.12
CA VAL A 787 -25.98 -23.53 -11.07
C VAL A 787 -27.33 -24.17 -11.32
N ALA A 788 -27.39 -25.50 -11.28
CA ALA A 788 -28.66 -26.23 -11.32
C ALA A 788 -29.38 -26.04 -9.97
N PRO A 789 -30.55 -25.37 -9.93
CA PRO A 789 -31.29 -25.19 -8.70
C PRO A 789 -31.85 -26.53 -8.20
N PRO A 790 -31.95 -26.75 -6.88
CA PRO A 790 -32.55 -27.97 -6.31
C PRO A 790 -33.98 -28.24 -6.82
N VAL A 791 -34.76 -27.18 -7.08
CA VAL A 791 -36.09 -27.27 -7.68
C VAL A 791 -36.09 -26.49 -8.99
N PRO A 792 -36.05 -27.16 -10.16
CA PRO A 792 -36.06 -26.49 -11.46
C PRO A 792 -37.44 -25.91 -11.81
N ALA A 793 -37.45 -24.75 -12.46
CA ALA A 793 -38.65 -24.12 -13.03
C ALA A 793 -38.76 -24.40 -14.53
N ALA A 794 -39.92 -24.08 -15.12
CA ALA A 794 -40.20 -24.19 -16.55
C ALA A 794 -39.43 -23.18 -17.45
N ARG A 795 -38.37 -22.52 -16.94
CA ARG A 795 -37.57 -21.50 -17.66
C ARG A 795 -38.40 -20.36 -18.25
N ALA A 796 -39.28 -19.77 -17.44
CA ALA A 796 -40.17 -18.70 -17.90
C ALA A 796 -39.40 -17.39 -18.19
N PRO A 797 -39.62 -16.75 -19.36
CA PRO A 797 -39.05 -15.45 -19.66
C PRO A 797 -39.75 -14.33 -18.89
N ILE A 798 -38.99 -13.36 -18.40
CA ILE A 798 -39.46 -12.11 -17.81
C ILE A 798 -38.77 -10.93 -18.51
N ASP A 799 -39.34 -9.73 -18.39
CA ASP A 799 -38.82 -8.51 -19.01
C ASP A 799 -38.53 -8.65 -20.52
N GLY A 800 -39.54 -9.08 -21.29
CA GLY A 800 -39.39 -9.28 -22.74
C GLY A 800 -38.43 -10.39 -23.15
N GLY A 801 -38.07 -11.29 -22.22
CA GLY A 801 -37.12 -12.38 -22.46
C GLY A 801 -35.66 -12.04 -22.14
N ASN A 802 -35.38 -10.84 -21.61
CA ASN A 802 -34.04 -10.46 -21.15
C ASN A 802 -33.58 -11.28 -19.93
N LEU A 803 -34.52 -11.83 -19.19
CA LEU A 803 -34.27 -12.61 -17.98
C LEU A 803 -35.09 -13.91 -18.03
N VAL A 804 -34.54 -14.99 -17.48
CA VAL A 804 -35.18 -16.31 -17.44
C VAL A 804 -35.11 -16.85 -16.02
N VAL A 805 -36.26 -17.23 -15.45
CA VAL A 805 -36.31 -17.91 -14.13
C VAL A 805 -35.87 -19.36 -14.30
N VAL A 806 -34.79 -19.75 -13.63
CA VAL A 806 -34.23 -21.11 -13.73
C VAL A 806 -34.84 -22.06 -12.70
N GLY A 807 -35.16 -21.58 -11.50
CA GLY A 807 -35.73 -22.38 -10.41
C GLY A 807 -35.47 -21.79 -9.04
N LEU A 808 -35.60 -22.62 -8.00
CA LEU A 808 -35.43 -22.22 -6.62
C LEU A 808 -34.65 -23.23 -5.76
N GLY A 809 -34.21 -22.78 -4.58
CA GLY A 809 -33.66 -23.62 -3.51
C GLY A 809 -33.98 -23.08 -2.12
N LEU A 810 -33.71 -23.88 -1.09
CA LEU A 810 -33.88 -23.50 0.33
C LEU A 810 -32.55 -23.54 1.07
N GLY A 811 -32.32 -22.57 1.96
CA GLY A 811 -31.17 -22.54 2.86
C GLY A 811 -29.83 -22.25 2.17
N VAL A 812 -28.72 -22.65 2.80
CA VAL A 812 -27.35 -22.32 2.35
C VAL A 812 -26.77 -23.41 1.44
N GLY A 813 -26.70 -23.14 0.14
CA GLY A 813 -26.00 -23.98 -0.86
C GLY A 813 -26.92 -24.68 -1.87
N THR A 814 -26.38 -25.64 -2.61
CA THR A 814 -27.09 -26.51 -3.58
C THR A 814 -27.36 -27.90 -3.00
N GLY A 815 -27.32 -28.03 -1.67
CA GLY A 815 -27.51 -29.30 -0.98
C GLY A 815 -28.92 -29.89 -1.17
N PRO A 816 -29.17 -31.11 -0.67
CA PRO A 816 -30.47 -31.74 -0.74
C PRO A 816 -31.54 -30.84 -0.13
N LEU A 817 -32.67 -30.71 -0.81
CA LEU A 817 -33.79 -29.93 -0.32
C LEU A 817 -34.36 -30.57 0.96
N VAL A 818 -34.31 -29.86 2.09
CA VAL A 818 -34.97 -30.29 3.33
C VAL A 818 -36.38 -29.69 3.34
N PRO A 819 -37.45 -30.50 3.40
CA PRO A 819 -38.82 -30.00 3.45
C PRO A 819 -39.02 -29.07 4.66
N PRO A 820 -39.57 -27.85 4.47
CA PRO A 820 -39.78 -26.91 5.57
C PRO A 820 -40.93 -27.31 6.49
N GLY A 821 -40.79 -26.98 7.77
CA GLY A 821 -41.84 -27.11 8.78
C GLY A 821 -42.83 -25.95 8.74
N ARG A 822 -44.04 -26.18 9.25
CA ARG A 822 -45.04 -25.12 9.45
C ARG A 822 -44.58 -24.19 10.57
N GLY A 823 -44.76 -22.88 10.40
CA GLY A 823 -44.26 -21.88 11.33
C GLY A 823 -42.77 -21.54 11.18
N GLU A 824 -42.05 -22.18 10.25
CA GLU A 824 -40.63 -21.90 10.01
C GLU A 824 -40.44 -20.66 9.12
N ASN A 825 -39.39 -19.89 9.40
CA ASN A 825 -38.88 -18.86 8.50
C ASN A 825 -38.03 -19.51 7.42
N LEU A 826 -38.39 -19.30 6.16
CA LEU A 826 -37.70 -19.87 5.01
C LEU A 826 -36.79 -18.85 4.37
N ASP A 827 -35.57 -19.30 4.10
CA ASP A 827 -34.62 -18.63 3.23
C ASP A 827 -34.72 -19.22 1.83
N VAL A 828 -35.46 -18.53 0.95
CA VAL A 828 -35.76 -18.97 -0.41
C VAL A 828 -34.81 -18.28 -1.39
N ARG A 829 -34.14 -19.08 -2.22
CA ARG A 829 -33.22 -18.59 -3.25
C ARG A 829 -33.82 -18.79 -4.62
N VAL A 830 -34.00 -17.72 -5.39
CA VAL A 830 -34.52 -17.75 -6.76
C VAL A 830 -33.37 -17.56 -7.74
N TYR A 831 -33.23 -18.48 -8.68
CA TYR A 831 -32.16 -18.50 -9.68
C TYR A 831 -32.66 -17.94 -11.01
N LEU A 832 -31.89 -17.05 -11.62
CA LEU A 832 -32.23 -16.31 -12.84
C LEU A 832 -31.03 -16.31 -13.80
N ASP A 833 -31.27 -16.47 -15.09
CA ASP A 833 -30.27 -16.29 -16.15
C ASP A 833 -30.56 -15.01 -16.94
N VAL A 834 -29.52 -14.20 -17.19
CA VAL A 834 -29.63 -12.97 -17.98
C VAL A 834 -29.33 -13.27 -19.45
N GLN A 835 -30.35 -13.20 -20.31
CA GLN A 835 -30.27 -13.46 -21.75
C GLN A 835 -30.05 -12.20 -22.59
N GLY A 836 -30.47 -11.04 -22.07
CA GLY A 836 -30.37 -9.74 -22.71
C GLY A 836 -30.26 -8.63 -21.67
N ARG A 837 -30.00 -7.38 -22.10
CA ARG A 837 -29.89 -6.25 -21.17
C ARG A 837 -31.27 -5.91 -20.60
N PRO A 838 -31.47 -5.91 -19.27
CA PRO A 838 -32.77 -5.57 -18.69
C PRO A 838 -33.24 -4.17 -19.08
N SER A 839 -34.55 -3.98 -19.18
CA SER A 839 -35.18 -2.74 -19.65
C SER A 839 -34.95 -1.52 -18.74
N GLY A 840 -34.51 -1.75 -17.50
CA GLY A 840 -34.20 -0.74 -16.50
C GLY A 840 -33.99 -1.36 -15.11
N PRO A 841 -33.94 -0.55 -14.04
CA PRO A 841 -33.89 -1.07 -12.68
C PRO A 841 -35.20 -1.83 -12.37
N LEU A 842 -35.09 -3.10 -12.00
CA LEU A 842 -36.21 -3.96 -11.65
C LEU A 842 -36.34 -4.12 -10.14
N ARG A 843 -37.58 -4.26 -9.66
CA ARG A 843 -37.91 -4.63 -8.29
C ARG A 843 -38.59 -5.99 -8.25
N MET A 844 -38.27 -6.79 -7.25
CA MET A 844 -38.70 -8.17 -7.11
C MET A 844 -39.40 -8.40 -5.77
N GLN A 845 -40.44 -9.23 -5.80
CA GLN A 845 -41.19 -9.69 -4.62
C GLN A 845 -41.42 -11.19 -4.77
N LEU A 846 -41.19 -11.95 -3.70
CA LEU A 846 -41.53 -13.36 -3.65
C LEU A 846 -42.90 -13.55 -3.00
N LEU A 847 -43.70 -14.44 -3.59
CA LEU A 847 -44.97 -14.93 -3.09
C LEU A 847 -44.81 -16.39 -2.67
N ALA A 848 -45.53 -16.79 -1.63
CA ALA A 848 -45.72 -18.19 -1.27
C ALA A 848 -47.19 -18.47 -0.96
N TRP A 849 -47.73 -19.58 -1.47
CA TRP A 849 -49.12 -19.99 -1.21
C TRP A 849 -49.25 -21.51 -1.10
N PRO A 850 -50.26 -22.00 -0.36
CA PRO A 850 -50.50 -23.43 -0.23
C PRO A 850 -51.05 -24.02 -1.53
N VAL A 851 -50.53 -25.19 -1.91
CA VAL A 851 -51.03 -25.98 -3.05
C VAL A 851 -51.46 -27.36 -2.56
N ALA A 852 -52.65 -27.79 -2.96
CA ALA A 852 -53.14 -29.13 -2.66
C ALA A 852 -52.43 -30.17 -3.54
N ALA A 853 -52.24 -31.39 -3.02
CA ALA A 853 -51.60 -32.46 -3.77
C ALA A 853 -52.28 -32.68 -5.15
N GLY A 854 -51.50 -32.59 -6.23
CA GLY A 854 -51.99 -32.75 -7.61
C GLY A 854 -52.69 -31.53 -8.23
N ALA A 855 -52.79 -30.41 -7.51
CA ALA A 855 -53.32 -29.16 -8.06
C ALA A 855 -52.28 -28.44 -8.93
N ASP A 856 -52.76 -27.74 -9.96
CA ASP A 856 -51.90 -26.92 -10.83
C ASP A 856 -51.36 -25.71 -10.06
N PRO A 857 -50.03 -25.60 -9.86
CA PRO A 857 -49.44 -24.46 -9.16
C PRO A 857 -49.56 -23.15 -9.96
N HIS A 858 -49.88 -23.19 -11.25
CA HIS A 858 -50.07 -22.00 -12.09
C HIS A 858 -51.49 -21.42 -11.99
N ALA A 859 -52.45 -22.14 -11.39
CA ALA A 859 -53.82 -21.67 -11.26
C ALA A 859 -53.91 -20.42 -10.35
N PRO A 860 -54.91 -19.53 -10.56
CA PRO A 860 -55.10 -18.37 -9.69
C PRO A 860 -55.38 -18.81 -8.26
N VAL A 861 -54.75 -18.16 -7.28
CA VAL A 861 -55.02 -18.45 -5.87
C VAL A 861 -56.49 -18.11 -5.55
N PRO A 862 -57.31 -19.07 -5.12
CA PRO A 862 -58.73 -18.83 -4.83
C PRO A 862 -58.93 -17.69 -3.83
N ALA A 863 -60.00 -16.91 -3.97
CA ALA A 863 -60.31 -15.78 -3.08
C ALA A 863 -60.32 -16.18 -1.59
N THR A 864 -60.75 -17.41 -1.29
CA THR A 864 -60.78 -17.99 0.06
C THR A 864 -59.39 -18.30 0.63
N GLN A 865 -58.38 -18.46 -0.22
CA GLN A 865 -56.99 -18.74 0.12
C GLN A 865 -56.08 -17.51 0.00
N GLN A 866 -56.58 -16.38 -0.50
CA GLN A 866 -55.83 -15.11 -0.59
C GLN A 866 -55.23 -14.70 0.77
N ARG A 867 -55.93 -14.95 1.88
CA ARG A 867 -55.42 -14.69 3.25
C ARG A 867 -54.17 -15.49 3.63
N HIS A 868 -53.93 -16.60 2.94
CA HIS A 868 -52.78 -17.48 3.17
C HIS A 868 -51.61 -17.19 2.23
N VAL A 869 -51.75 -16.25 1.28
CA VAL A 869 -50.64 -15.82 0.42
C VAL A 869 -49.69 -14.94 1.23
N GLN A 870 -48.47 -15.41 1.39
CA GLN A 870 -47.40 -14.64 2.01
C GLN A 870 -46.62 -13.88 0.94
N ARG A 871 -46.18 -12.66 1.27
CA ARG A 871 -45.48 -11.78 0.34
C ARG A 871 -44.30 -11.12 1.03
N THR A 872 -43.16 -11.11 0.36
CA THR A 872 -42.03 -10.27 0.81
C THR A 872 -42.24 -8.82 0.38
N PRO A 873 -41.51 -7.85 0.97
CA PRO A 873 -41.46 -6.50 0.42
C PRO A 873 -40.94 -6.48 -1.03
N LEU A 874 -41.44 -5.54 -1.83
CA LEU A 874 -40.95 -5.30 -3.19
C LEU A 874 -39.62 -4.53 -3.12
N ARG A 875 -38.51 -5.20 -3.49
CA ARG A 875 -37.14 -4.67 -3.33
C ARG A 875 -36.31 -4.77 -4.61
N VAL A 876 -35.32 -3.91 -4.75
CA VAL A 876 -34.30 -4.06 -5.79
C VAL A 876 -33.34 -5.18 -5.39
N SER A 877 -32.74 -5.82 -6.38
CA SER A 877 -31.68 -6.82 -6.20
C SER A 877 -30.55 -6.34 -5.28
N ALA A 878 -30.05 -7.26 -4.45
CA ALA A 878 -29.05 -6.99 -3.40
C ALA A 878 -29.38 -5.74 -2.54
N ASP A 879 -30.66 -5.54 -2.21
CA ASP A 879 -31.17 -4.41 -1.41
C ASP A 879 -30.87 -3.03 -2.01
N GLY A 880 -30.79 -2.94 -3.35
CA GLY A 880 -30.51 -1.69 -4.06
C GLY A 880 -29.06 -1.47 -4.44
N MET A 881 -28.16 -2.37 -4.04
CA MET A 881 -26.73 -2.27 -4.38
C MET A 881 -26.41 -2.78 -5.79
N PHE A 882 -27.25 -3.65 -6.35
CA PHE A 882 -27.03 -4.23 -7.68
C PHE A 882 -28.30 -4.24 -8.53
N PRO A 883 -28.76 -3.06 -9.00
CA PRO A 883 -29.97 -2.94 -9.79
C PRO A 883 -29.82 -3.64 -11.16
N ALA A 884 -30.96 -4.09 -11.70
CA ALA A 884 -30.98 -4.96 -12.89
C ALA A 884 -30.45 -4.30 -14.17
N ASP A 885 -30.44 -2.98 -14.27
CA ASP A 885 -29.87 -2.23 -15.40
C ASP A 885 -28.34 -2.36 -15.50
N ARG A 886 -27.67 -2.84 -14.45
CA ARG A 886 -26.24 -3.19 -14.42
C ARG A 886 -25.94 -4.63 -14.83
N TRP A 887 -26.97 -5.48 -14.94
CA TRP A 887 -26.78 -6.89 -15.29
C TRP A 887 -26.42 -7.01 -16.77
N LYS A 888 -25.49 -7.92 -17.11
CA LYS A 888 -25.08 -8.18 -18.50
C LYS A 888 -25.48 -9.59 -18.92
N ARG A 889 -25.61 -9.77 -20.24
CA ARG A 889 -25.92 -11.06 -20.85
C ARG A 889 -24.90 -12.12 -20.42
N GLY A 890 -25.40 -13.28 -20.01
CA GLY A 890 -24.60 -14.38 -19.47
C GLY A 890 -24.51 -14.40 -17.94
N ASP A 891 -24.98 -13.36 -17.25
CA ASP A 891 -25.01 -13.37 -15.78
C ASP A 891 -25.99 -14.42 -15.24
N HIS A 892 -25.58 -15.03 -14.12
CA HIS A 892 -26.37 -15.98 -13.35
C HIS A 892 -26.66 -15.34 -11.99
N ILE A 893 -27.92 -15.03 -11.73
CA ILE A 893 -28.34 -14.27 -10.54
C ILE A 893 -29.07 -15.21 -9.56
N ARG A 894 -28.80 -15.06 -8.26
CA ARG A 894 -29.42 -15.80 -7.16
C ARG A 894 -29.95 -14.84 -6.11
N GLU A 895 -31.23 -14.52 -6.19
CA GLU A 895 -31.89 -13.62 -5.25
C GLU A 895 -32.39 -14.34 -4.00
N ARG A 896 -32.24 -13.68 -2.85
CA ARG A 896 -32.56 -14.23 -1.52
C ARG A 896 -33.83 -13.62 -0.95
N PHE A 897 -34.75 -14.43 -0.46
CA PHE A 897 -36.01 -13.96 0.12
C PHE A 897 -36.28 -14.67 1.43
N ALA A 898 -36.51 -13.90 2.50
CA ALA A 898 -36.98 -14.43 3.77
C ALA A 898 -38.52 -14.40 3.80
N ILE A 899 -39.16 -15.56 3.97
CA ILE A 899 -40.61 -15.69 4.00
C ILE A 899 -41.05 -16.70 5.06
N THR A 900 -42.01 -16.33 5.90
CA THR A 900 -42.53 -17.21 6.96
C THR A 900 -43.68 -18.04 6.43
N ILE A 901 -43.67 -19.35 6.68
CA ILE A 901 -44.85 -20.19 6.41
C ILE A 901 -45.75 -20.20 7.63
N PRO A 902 -47.02 -19.75 7.53
CA PRO A 902 -47.97 -19.79 8.64
C PRO A 902 -48.16 -21.21 9.20
N ALA A 903 -48.31 -21.29 10.52
CA ALA A 903 -48.49 -22.56 11.22
C ALA A 903 -49.81 -23.29 10.84
N ASP A 904 -50.81 -22.53 10.41
CA ASP A 904 -52.17 -22.97 10.11
C ASP A 904 -52.40 -23.37 8.64
N TRP A 905 -51.35 -23.48 7.83
CA TRP A 905 -51.49 -23.83 6.42
C TRP A 905 -52.08 -25.24 6.22
N PRO A 906 -53.15 -25.38 5.41
CA PRO A 906 -53.95 -26.60 5.36
C PRO A 906 -53.38 -27.70 4.43
N THR A 907 -52.24 -27.50 3.77
CA THR A 907 -51.77 -28.35 2.66
C THR A 907 -50.46 -29.10 2.94
N THR A 908 -50.09 -29.96 1.99
CA THR A 908 -48.82 -30.70 1.94
C THR A 908 -47.75 -29.99 1.12
N ASP A 909 -48.10 -29.08 0.20
CA ASP A 909 -47.14 -28.41 -0.68
C ASP A 909 -47.27 -26.87 -0.63
N VAL A 910 -46.16 -26.20 -0.95
CA VAL A 910 -46.03 -24.75 -1.09
C VAL A 910 -45.57 -24.42 -2.49
N ALA A 911 -46.31 -23.58 -3.21
CA ALA A 911 -45.80 -22.98 -4.44
C ALA A 911 -45.23 -21.59 -4.16
N PHE A 912 -44.22 -21.24 -4.95
CA PHE A 912 -43.54 -19.96 -4.90
C PHE A 912 -43.66 -19.25 -6.25
N GLY A 913 -43.85 -17.93 -6.20
CA GLY A 913 -44.00 -17.09 -7.39
C GLY A 913 -43.20 -15.81 -7.27
N LEU A 914 -42.56 -15.39 -8.36
CA LEU A 914 -41.79 -14.16 -8.45
C LEU A 914 -42.61 -13.09 -9.15
N VAL A 915 -42.85 -11.98 -8.47
CA VAL A 915 -43.40 -10.74 -9.04
C VAL A 915 -42.24 -9.82 -9.39
N VAL A 916 -42.25 -9.30 -10.61
CA VAL A 916 -41.24 -8.37 -11.12
C VAL A 916 -41.93 -7.07 -11.52
N ALA A 917 -41.39 -5.94 -11.09
CA ALA A 917 -41.89 -4.62 -11.38
C ALA A 917 -40.77 -3.72 -11.92
N ASP A 918 -41.15 -2.68 -12.68
CA ASP A 918 -40.21 -1.66 -13.13
C ASP A 918 -39.73 -0.75 -11.97
N GLY A 919 -38.83 0.18 -12.27
CA GLY A 919 -38.28 1.12 -11.28
C GLY A 919 -39.34 2.01 -10.60
N ALA A 920 -40.48 2.23 -11.26
CA ALA A 920 -41.63 2.97 -10.71
C ALA A 920 -42.56 2.08 -9.87
N GLY A 921 -42.31 0.76 -9.81
CA GLY A 921 -43.10 -0.21 -9.06
C GLY A 921 -44.31 -0.76 -9.82
N LYS A 922 -44.41 -0.54 -11.13
CA LYS A 922 -45.46 -1.13 -11.96
C LYS A 922 -45.10 -2.57 -12.32
N VAL A 923 -46.00 -3.51 -12.01
CA VAL A 923 -45.80 -4.95 -12.29
C VAL A 923 -45.66 -5.22 -13.79
N ILE A 924 -44.62 -5.97 -14.15
CA ILE A 924 -44.36 -6.47 -15.50
C ILE A 924 -45.07 -7.81 -15.62
N VAL A 925 -45.95 -7.93 -16.63
CA VAL A 925 -46.78 -9.13 -16.83
C VAL A 925 -45.89 -10.32 -17.21
N ALA A 926 -46.05 -11.43 -16.48
CA ALA A 926 -45.35 -12.69 -16.76
C ALA A 926 -45.90 -13.34 -18.04
N GLN A 927 -45.03 -13.94 -18.85
CA GLN A 927 -45.40 -14.55 -20.13
C GLN A 927 -44.85 -15.98 -20.26
N GLY A 928 -45.56 -16.83 -21.01
CA GLY A 928 -45.14 -18.21 -21.31
C GLY A 928 -45.51 -19.25 -20.26
N ALA A 929 -44.94 -20.45 -20.38
CA ALA A 929 -45.35 -21.65 -19.63
C ALA A 929 -45.17 -21.58 -18.10
N GLY A 930 -44.39 -20.61 -17.61
CA GLY A 930 -44.20 -20.40 -16.16
C GLY A 930 -45.03 -19.26 -15.56
N ALA A 931 -45.84 -18.55 -16.36
CA ALA A 931 -46.68 -17.47 -15.84
C ALA A 931 -47.82 -18.02 -14.98
N SER A 932 -48.19 -17.30 -13.92
CA SER A 932 -49.45 -17.56 -13.21
C SER A 932 -50.64 -17.21 -14.11
N ALA A 933 -51.79 -17.85 -13.88
CA ALA A 933 -52.98 -17.67 -14.70
C ALA A 933 -53.56 -16.24 -14.66
N ASP A 934 -53.25 -15.44 -13.64
CA ASP A 934 -53.58 -14.01 -13.55
C ASP A 934 -52.52 -13.09 -14.21
N GLY A 935 -51.41 -13.67 -14.70
CA GLY A 935 -50.30 -12.97 -15.33
C GLY A 935 -49.46 -12.10 -14.39
N GLN A 936 -49.75 -12.10 -13.07
CA GLN A 936 -49.10 -11.19 -12.12
C GLN A 936 -47.78 -11.71 -11.56
N SER A 937 -47.50 -13.01 -11.70
CA SER A 937 -46.28 -13.63 -11.18
C SER A 937 -45.76 -14.73 -12.09
N THR A 938 -44.48 -15.06 -11.96
CA THR A 938 -43.87 -16.25 -12.57
C THR A 938 -43.71 -17.32 -11.50
N VAL A 939 -44.35 -18.48 -11.67
CA VAL A 939 -44.19 -19.60 -10.74
C VAL A 939 -42.77 -20.13 -10.84
N VAL A 940 -42.04 -20.10 -9.72
CA VAL A 940 -40.62 -20.45 -9.65
C VAL A 940 -40.38 -21.89 -9.17
N GLY A 941 -41.40 -22.53 -8.59
CA GLY A 941 -41.34 -23.94 -8.17
C GLY A 941 -42.28 -24.28 -7.01
N THR A 942 -42.39 -25.57 -6.71
CA THR A 942 -43.23 -26.12 -5.62
C THR A 942 -42.40 -27.02 -4.72
N ILE A 943 -42.60 -26.93 -3.41
CA ILE A 943 -41.86 -27.67 -2.38
C ILE A 943 -42.83 -28.38 -1.41
N PRO A 944 -42.60 -29.65 -1.06
CA PRO A 944 -43.37 -30.32 -0.02
C PRO A 944 -43.06 -29.78 1.38
N LEU A 945 -44.08 -29.68 2.22
CA LEU A 945 -44.00 -29.38 3.65
C LEU A 945 -43.73 -30.65 4.45
N ARG A 946 -43.00 -30.50 5.56
CA ARG A 946 -42.85 -31.58 6.55
C ARG A 946 -44.24 -32.00 7.07
N PRO A 947 -44.55 -33.30 7.14
CA PRO A 947 -45.78 -33.79 7.75
C PRO A 947 -45.86 -33.31 9.20
N VAL A 948 -47.04 -32.88 9.64
CA VAL A 948 -47.29 -32.63 11.06
C VAL A 948 -47.20 -33.98 11.78
N ALA A 949 -46.26 -34.13 12.72
CA ALA A 949 -46.21 -35.33 13.54
C ALA A 949 -47.56 -35.47 14.28
N PRO A 950 -48.18 -36.67 14.29
CA PRO A 950 -49.39 -36.87 15.07
C PRO A 950 -49.10 -36.52 16.53
N GLU A 951 -50.01 -35.79 17.18
CA GLU A 951 -49.90 -35.50 18.61
C GLU A 951 -49.67 -36.82 19.38
N PRO A 952 -48.69 -36.89 20.28
CA PRO A 952 -48.54 -38.05 21.16
C PRO A 952 -49.74 -38.07 22.13
N GLY A 953 -50.83 -38.76 21.75
CA GLY A 953 -51.97 -38.93 22.65
C GLY A 953 -53.33 -39.29 22.09
N THR A 954 -53.55 -39.37 20.77
CA THR A 954 -54.86 -39.79 20.24
C THR A 954 -54.84 -41.25 19.77
N PRO A 955 -55.53 -42.19 20.46
CA PRO A 955 -55.65 -43.57 19.99
C PRO A 955 -56.58 -43.61 18.78
N GLY A 956 -56.11 -44.18 17.66
CA GLY A 956 -56.94 -44.49 16.50
C GLY A 956 -58.04 -45.51 16.83
N PRO A 957 -59.12 -45.56 16.04
CA PRO A 957 -60.27 -46.42 16.32
C PRO A 957 -59.90 -47.90 16.18
N VAL A 958 -60.20 -48.67 17.22
CA VAL A 958 -60.07 -50.13 17.27
C VAL A 958 -61.08 -50.76 16.29
N PRO A 959 -60.67 -51.69 15.41
CA PRO A 959 -61.63 -52.46 14.62
C PRO A 959 -62.27 -53.58 15.47
N PRO A 960 -63.56 -53.88 15.30
CA PRO A 960 -64.24 -54.94 16.07
C PRO A 960 -63.81 -56.32 15.59
N GLY A 961 -63.55 -57.20 16.55
CA GLY A 961 -62.89 -58.48 16.34
C GLY A 961 -63.76 -59.62 15.79
N SER A 962 -63.05 -60.69 15.45
CA SER A 962 -63.43 -62.11 15.52
C SER A 962 -62.09 -62.86 15.46
N GLY A 963 -61.75 -63.90 16.21
CA GLY A 963 -62.45 -64.77 17.13
C GLY A 963 -61.71 -66.12 17.07
N ALA A 964 -61.37 -66.66 18.25
CA ALA A 964 -61.12 -68.08 18.57
C ALA A 964 -59.77 -68.80 18.22
N GLY A 965 -59.26 -69.51 19.23
CA GLY A 965 -58.52 -70.79 19.13
C GLY A 965 -57.00 -70.71 19.37
N SER A 966 -56.47 -70.82 20.60
CA SER A 966 -56.22 -72.03 21.44
C SER A 966 -54.89 -72.78 21.19
N ALA A 967 -54.10 -72.90 22.28
CA ALA A 967 -52.98 -73.84 22.57
C ALA A 967 -51.66 -73.64 21.77
N GLY A 968 -50.44 -73.67 22.32
CA GLY A 968 -49.85 -74.11 23.59
C GLY A 968 -48.32 -73.87 23.53
N PRO A 969 -47.51 -74.28 24.54
CA PRO A 969 -46.47 -73.43 25.12
C PRO A 969 -45.01 -73.81 24.78
N GLY A 970 -44.07 -72.88 25.01
CA GLY A 970 -42.63 -73.14 25.04
C GLY A 970 -41.78 -71.91 25.36
N SER A 971 -41.62 -71.60 26.65
CA SER A 971 -40.53 -70.75 27.18
C SER A 971 -39.28 -71.63 27.47
N PRO A 972 -38.17 -71.15 28.07
CA PRO A 972 -37.78 -69.78 28.39
C PRO A 972 -36.32 -69.39 28.00
N THR A 973 -36.15 -68.08 27.84
CA THR A 973 -35.05 -67.21 28.28
C THR A 973 -33.78 -67.82 28.91
N ARG A 974 -32.61 -67.31 28.51
CA ARG A 974 -32.00 -66.14 29.15
C ARG A 974 -30.95 -65.47 28.28
#